data_AF-A0A4R1XSG9-F1
#
_entry.id   AF-A0A4R1XSG9-F1
#
_cell.length_a   1.000
_cell.length_b   1.000
_cell.length_c   1.000
_cell.angle_alpha   90.00
_cell.angle_beta   90.00
_cell.angle_gamma   90.00
#
_symmetry.space_group_name_H-M   'P 1'
#
loop_
_entity.id
_entity.type
_entity.pdbx_description
1 polymer ?
#
loop_
_entity_poly.entity_id
_entity_poly.type
_entity_poly.pdbx_seq_one_letter_code
_entity_poly.pdbx_strand_id
1 'polypeptide(L)'
;MKNKKKLLLTVSILMTMPLMAAKYQDPVIEVTTLDDEDGENSNKCSLREAVTTASLKKSYGGCEFPRVYTNQVLDIKLEKGEYKLNRELVPTVEVRILGKEPIDYSKKNVLTNKHPALTAVQSKIIAQGKHRIINTSKLNRPTLSLKDLDLYNGYSDENGGSILVGGALVMNNVSIYNSQAKMGGAIYINNYGGAVIIGNGTFRNNQAAQGSVMAMTCTDNLVYTKRSISLENLSILENGSSDSNSVIAYCGEPTAIISTSTIAKNKANLNTGSIIQFSPNTPTGKVALGMYSSLQMLSNTIVENAAYSTFLYDDLGNKTLGYNIIGFNGIGKSCRYAKGNIADVEQAGIRFDWNAMGIKAGNDSCDIPSKQIESVTKESIDLTGKNIASLLNPLSTQELTEYTAFMPMYFFNMMAKDNPLVDTGGLGCSSADQRGINRLKTNNSVASDQKENSCDIGSTEVLRLTAFNVSGANESMTIRLKYYKDQLEVYKKLVDEPKTNQDFIPFYKSQIELFENLLKYTKERQKYRTIYTDVFEQGLPDELVSANGVREVRHLNLENYDVRVKSLGVGKFDSDEKFQGREDKNLKCVWDADLKQVMMYRLDDRITPSGDFEFCEYSLSSKKPAPANTSTAYIIGSFVNVAPEAKKASFEIRYGEAQKLQVDLLPLTNDDGDGDVSQLSTKSNKSSYYVDAQGKDLAIRFTTLRDPVSVSAERTGPCPGADAKETCYGGAISLQLKNTFDPASYTLKYAVYDMDGAISNNADIELKNKGFGPGTTPTGGSSGGGSVGIGVLMGLLGLVAWRRYRR
;
A
#
# COMPACT_ATOMS: atom_id res chain seq x y z
N MET A 1 5.16 -15.33 16.94
CA MET A 1 4.49 -15.93 15.75
C MET A 1 3.40 -14.99 15.25
N LYS A 2 3.34 -14.77 13.92
CA LYS A 2 2.35 -14.01 13.12
C LYS A 2 2.20 -12.51 13.44
N ASN A 3 3.16 -11.69 13.00
CA ASN A 3 2.93 -10.30 12.55
C ASN A 3 4.04 -9.88 11.58
N LYS A 4 4.14 -10.52 10.41
CA LYS A 4 4.81 -9.89 9.27
C LYS A 4 3.80 -8.96 8.60
N LYS A 5 3.52 -7.81 9.22
CA LYS A 5 3.03 -6.66 8.48
C LYS A 5 4.28 -6.07 7.83
N LYS A 6 4.41 -6.16 6.50
CA LYS A 6 5.47 -5.39 5.85
C LYS A 6 5.14 -3.92 6.06
N LEU A 7 5.89 -3.26 6.92
CA LEU A 7 5.74 -1.85 7.26
C LEU A 7 6.41 -1.02 6.15
N LEU A 8 5.83 -1.09 4.96
CA LEU A 8 6.20 -0.16 3.90
C LEU A 8 5.48 1.16 4.16
N LEU A 9 6.18 2.29 3.95
CA LEU A 9 5.55 3.59 3.69
C LEU A 9 4.67 3.40 2.43
N THR A 10 3.46 2.89 2.63
CA THR A 10 2.49 2.58 1.59
C THR A 10 1.51 3.71 1.61
N VAL A 11 1.42 4.48 0.53
CA VAL A 11 0.36 5.48 0.48
C VAL A 11 -0.94 4.71 0.31
N SER A 12 -1.91 4.98 1.18
CA SER A 12 -3.26 4.41 1.09
C SER A 12 -4.04 5.07 -0.04
N ILE A 13 -3.45 5.16 -1.24
CA ILE A 13 -4.19 5.49 -2.45
C ILE A 13 -4.83 4.19 -2.90
N LEU A 14 -6.13 4.22 -3.20
CA LEU A 14 -6.73 3.31 -4.17
C LEU A 14 -6.09 3.59 -5.55
N MET A 15 -4.78 3.39 -5.68
CA MET A 15 -4.15 3.16 -6.96
C MET A 15 -4.59 1.76 -7.35
N THR A 16 -5.72 1.68 -8.04
CA THR A 16 -5.94 0.60 -8.99
C THR A 16 -4.78 0.67 -9.98
N MET A 17 -3.66 0.03 -9.67
CA MET A 17 -2.60 -0.15 -10.64
C MET A 17 -3.21 -0.92 -11.82
N PRO A 18 -3.16 -0.40 -13.05
CA PRO A 18 -3.37 -1.25 -14.22
C PRO A 18 -2.07 -2.03 -14.47
N LEU A 19 -1.56 -2.76 -13.47
CA LEU A 19 -0.61 -3.82 -13.76
C LEU A 19 -1.43 -5.06 -14.11
N MET A 20 -1.46 -5.35 -15.41
CA MET A 20 -2.11 -6.48 -16.07
C MET A 20 -3.61 -6.30 -16.35
N ALA A 21 -3.93 -5.52 -17.40
CA ALA A 21 -5.12 -5.78 -18.20
C ALA A 21 -4.71 -6.20 -19.62
N ALA A 22 -4.00 -7.33 -19.70
CA ALA A 22 -3.87 -8.11 -20.92
C ALA A 22 -4.57 -9.46 -20.70
N LYS A 23 -5.88 -9.44 -20.39
CA LYS A 23 -6.85 -10.49 -20.75
C LYS A 23 -8.31 -10.24 -20.42
N TYR A 24 -8.64 -9.24 -19.60
CA TYR A 24 -9.99 -8.72 -19.43
C TYR A 24 -9.88 -7.21 -19.20
N GLN A 25 -9.82 -6.44 -20.29
CA GLN A 25 -10.01 -4.99 -20.20
C GLN A 25 -11.50 -4.77 -20.04
N ASP A 26 -11.91 -4.00 -19.03
CA ASP A 26 -13.25 -3.46 -19.00
C ASP A 26 -13.51 -2.75 -20.34
N PRO A 27 -14.71 -2.83 -20.88
CA PRO A 27 -15.00 -2.24 -22.17
C PRO A 27 -14.88 -0.71 -22.12
N VAL A 28 -14.04 -0.17 -23.02
CA VAL A 28 -13.66 1.24 -23.03
C VAL A 28 -14.27 1.97 -24.22
N ILE A 29 -14.74 3.19 -23.97
CA ILE A 29 -15.01 4.22 -24.99
C ILE A 29 -13.93 5.30 -24.83
N GLU A 30 -13.07 5.46 -25.85
CA GLU A 30 -12.01 6.46 -25.87
C GLU A 30 -12.55 7.78 -26.42
N VAL A 31 -12.44 8.86 -25.66
CA VAL A 31 -12.80 10.21 -26.11
C VAL A 31 -11.63 10.78 -26.91
N THR A 32 -11.87 11.15 -28.17
CA THR A 32 -10.82 11.52 -29.12
C THR A 32 -10.86 13.00 -29.53
N THR A 33 -11.80 13.77 -28.99
CA THR A 33 -11.88 15.23 -29.21
C THR A 33 -12.24 15.98 -27.94
N LEU A 34 -11.78 17.23 -27.86
CA LEU A 34 -12.12 18.18 -26.80
C LEU A 34 -13.40 18.96 -27.11
N ASP A 35 -13.86 18.92 -28.36
CA ASP A 35 -15.08 19.57 -28.82
C ASP A 35 -16.30 18.86 -28.21
N ASP A 36 -17.34 19.62 -27.84
CA ASP A 36 -18.60 19.07 -27.35
C ASP A 36 -19.60 18.87 -28.49
N GLU A 37 -19.44 17.73 -29.17
CA GLU A 37 -20.28 17.26 -30.29
C GLU A 37 -21.42 16.34 -29.77
N ASP A 38 -22.50 16.21 -30.54
CA ASP A 38 -23.70 15.41 -30.31
C ASP A 38 -24.17 14.70 -31.59
N GLY A 39 -23.24 14.13 -32.36
CA GLY A 39 -23.52 13.38 -33.58
C GLY A 39 -23.17 14.11 -34.88
N GLU A 40 -22.60 15.31 -34.82
CA GLU A 40 -22.23 16.08 -36.02
C GLU A 40 -20.99 15.49 -36.73
N ASN A 41 -20.14 14.74 -36.03
CA ASN A 41 -18.87 14.25 -36.54
C ASN A 41 -18.70 12.74 -36.31
N SER A 42 -18.73 11.95 -37.39
CA SER A 42 -18.60 10.50 -37.29
C SER A 42 -17.15 10.01 -37.09
N ASN A 43 -16.15 10.90 -37.11
CA ASN A 43 -14.73 10.52 -37.06
C ASN A 43 -14.06 10.84 -35.71
N LYS A 44 -14.75 11.58 -34.84
CA LYS A 44 -14.22 11.96 -33.52
C LYS A 44 -15.29 11.71 -32.47
N CYS A 45 -14.88 11.12 -31.36
CA CYS A 45 -15.75 10.82 -30.23
C CYS A 45 -15.64 11.93 -29.19
N SER A 46 -16.72 12.69 -28.96
CA SER A 46 -16.80 13.67 -27.87
C SER A 46 -17.15 13.02 -26.52
N LEU A 47 -16.93 13.72 -25.41
CA LEU A 47 -17.37 13.26 -24.08
C LEU A 47 -18.89 13.05 -24.01
N ARG A 48 -19.68 13.95 -24.63
CA ARG A 48 -21.13 13.83 -24.66
C ARG A 48 -21.60 12.64 -25.49
N GLU A 49 -20.99 12.42 -26.63
CA GLU A 49 -21.26 11.26 -27.47
C GLU A 49 -20.85 9.96 -26.76
N ALA A 50 -19.76 9.96 -25.98
CA ALA A 50 -19.32 8.80 -25.22
C ALA A 50 -20.35 8.41 -24.14
N VAL A 51 -20.84 9.39 -23.38
CA VAL A 51 -21.91 9.18 -22.39
C VAL A 51 -23.21 8.70 -23.07
N THR A 52 -23.51 9.24 -24.25
CA THR A 52 -24.68 8.85 -25.05
C THR A 52 -24.55 7.43 -25.59
N THR A 53 -23.38 7.07 -26.10
CA THR A 53 -23.01 5.73 -26.58
C THR A 53 -23.15 4.70 -25.48
N ALA A 54 -22.65 5.00 -24.27
CA ALA A 54 -22.82 4.15 -23.11
C ALA A 54 -24.31 3.96 -22.74
N SER A 55 -25.07 5.05 -22.73
CA SER A 55 -26.49 5.05 -22.38
C SER A 55 -27.36 4.28 -23.39
N LEU A 56 -27.08 4.43 -24.69
CA LEU A 56 -27.82 3.77 -25.77
C LEU A 56 -27.38 2.32 -26.02
N LYS A 57 -26.23 1.91 -25.48
CA LYS A 57 -25.58 0.62 -25.75
C LYS A 57 -25.36 0.34 -27.24
N LYS A 58 -25.08 1.40 -28.01
CA LYS A 58 -24.79 1.37 -29.45
C LYS A 58 -23.90 2.55 -29.80
N SER A 59 -23.07 2.42 -30.84
CA SER A 59 -22.23 3.51 -31.35
C SER A 59 -23.08 4.74 -31.68
N TYR A 60 -22.58 5.93 -31.36
CA TYR A 60 -23.25 7.20 -31.60
C TYR A 60 -22.22 8.31 -31.86
N GLY A 61 -22.46 9.16 -32.84
CA GLY A 61 -21.45 10.13 -33.32
C GLY A 61 -20.19 9.42 -33.81
N GLY A 62 -19.01 9.91 -33.43
CA GLY A 62 -17.74 9.22 -33.69
C GLY A 62 -17.32 8.22 -32.61
N CYS A 63 -18.17 7.94 -31.63
CA CYS A 63 -17.88 6.98 -30.56
C CYS A 63 -18.33 5.56 -30.93
N GLU A 64 -17.40 4.62 -30.84
CA GLU A 64 -17.70 3.20 -31.02
C GLU A 64 -18.16 2.53 -29.73
N PHE A 65 -19.23 1.74 -29.79
CA PHE A 65 -19.63 0.91 -28.66
C PHE A 65 -18.80 -0.37 -28.62
N PRO A 66 -18.08 -0.65 -27.52
CA PRO A 66 -17.25 -1.84 -27.41
C PRO A 66 -18.10 -3.12 -27.44
N ARG A 67 -17.56 -4.20 -28.00
CA ARG A 67 -18.21 -5.51 -27.98
C ARG A 67 -18.19 -6.09 -26.56
N VAL A 68 -19.31 -5.95 -25.85
CA VAL A 68 -19.46 -6.36 -24.45
C VAL A 68 -20.42 -7.51 -24.26
N TYR A 69 -20.16 -8.34 -23.24
CA TYR A 69 -21.18 -9.21 -22.67
C TYR A 69 -22.10 -8.35 -21.78
N THR A 70 -23.40 -8.57 -21.90
CA THR A 70 -24.45 -7.82 -21.19
C THR A 70 -24.16 -7.80 -19.69
N ASN A 71 -23.94 -6.60 -19.12
CA ASN A 71 -23.76 -6.26 -17.68
C ASN A 71 -22.36 -5.78 -17.25
N GLN A 72 -21.41 -5.54 -18.16
CA GLN A 72 -20.15 -4.89 -17.81
C GLN A 72 -20.31 -3.36 -17.67
N VAL A 73 -19.62 -2.77 -16.69
CA VAL A 73 -19.52 -1.32 -16.50
C VAL A 73 -18.58 -0.75 -17.58
N LEU A 74 -18.97 0.36 -18.20
CA LEU A 74 -18.21 1.00 -19.28
C LEU A 74 -17.29 2.09 -18.74
N ASP A 75 -16.03 2.04 -19.16
CA ASP A 75 -15.06 3.11 -18.93
C ASP A 75 -15.12 4.12 -20.07
N ILE A 76 -15.25 5.40 -19.73
CA ILE A 76 -15.07 6.53 -20.64
C ILE A 76 -13.73 7.16 -20.30
N LYS A 77 -12.76 7.06 -21.20
CA LYS A 77 -11.41 7.58 -20.98
C LYS A 77 -11.21 8.90 -21.70
N LEU A 78 -10.70 9.87 -20.95
CA LEU A 78 -10.39 11.21 -21.43
C LEU A 78 -8.89 11.33 -21.66
N GLU A 79 -8.52 11.97 -22.77
CA GLU A 79 -7.18 12.51 -22.93
C GLU A 79 -7.00 13.80 -22.13
N LYS A 80 -5.74 14.25 -22.01
CA LYS A 80 -5.41 15.53 -21.39
C LYS A 80 -6.09 16.68 -22.14
N GLY A 81 -6.64 17.65 -21.42
CA GLY A 81 -7.29 18.80 -22.03
C GLY A 81 -8.54 19.30 -21.29
N GLU A 82 -9.21 20.27 -21.90
CA GLU A 82 -10.38 20.94 -21.35
C GLU A 82 -11.63 20.65 -22.19
N TYR A 83 -12.56 19.88 -21.61
CA TYR A 83 -13.83 19.49 -22.22
C TYR A 83 -14.90 20.52 -21.85
N LYS A 84 -15.16 21.47 -22.77
CA LYS A 84 -16.13 22.56 -22.56
C LYS A 84 -17.51 22.11 -23.01
N LEU A 85 -18.38 21.86 -22.04
CA LEU A 85 -19.74 21.40 -22.30
C LEU A 85 -20.65 22.56 -22.71
N ASN A 86 -21.51 22.34 -23.69
CA ASN A 86 -22.57 23.24 -24.14
C ASN A 86 -23.90 22.98 -23.41
N ARG A 87 -24.07 21.78 -22.83
CA ARG A 87 -25.23 21.40 -22.02
C ARG A 87 -24.89 20.32 -20.97
N GLU A 88 -25.80 20.09 -20.02
CA GLU A 88 -25.71 19.05 -18.99
C GLU A 88 -25.48 17.64 -19.59
N LEU A 89 -24.64 16.82 -18.95
CA LEU A 89 -24.53 15.38 -19.23
C LEU A 89 -25.56 14.60 -18.40
N VAL A 90 -26.29 13.69 -19.05
CA VAL A 90 -27.37 12.91 -18.43
C VAL A 90 -27.16 11.41 -18.66
N PRO A 91 -26.27 10.75 -17.91
CA PRO A 91 -26.11 9.30 -17.98
C PRO A 91 -27.40 8.58 -17.53
N THR A 92 -27.82 7.53 -18.25
CA THR A 92 -28.97 6.67 -17.87
C THR A 92 -28.56 5.24 -17.49
N VAL A 93 -27.25 4.97 -17.48
CA VAL A 93 -26.60 3.72 -17.07
C VAL A 93 -25.39 4.05 -16.21
N GLU A 94 -24.88 3.06 -15.47
CA GLU A 94 -23.65 3.22 -14.71
C GLU A 94 -22.48 3.55 -15.65
N VAL A 95 -21.75 4.62 -15.32
CA VAL A 95 -20.60 5.10 -16.10
C VAL A 95 -19.44 5.44 -15.18
N ARG A 96 -18.22 5.14 -15.65
CA ARG A 96 -16.97 5.57 -15.02
C ARG A 96 -16.25 6.50 -15.98
N ILE A 97 -16.09 7.76 -15.61
CA ILE A 97 -15.38 8.77 -16.40
C ILE A 97 -13.99 8.94 -15.79
N LEU A 98 -12.98 8.59 -16.56
CA LEU A 98 -11.58 8.54 -16.15
C LEU A 98 -10.82 9.63 -16.90
N GLY A 99 -10.26 10.58 -16.18
CA GLY A 99 -9.30 11.52 -16.73
C GLY A 99 -7.99 10.84 -17.14
N LYS A 100 -7.12 11.60 -17.79
CA LYS A 100 -5.77 11.13 -18.09
C LYS A 100 -5.03 10.87 -16.79
N GLU A 101 -4.51 9.64 -16.61
CA GLU A 101 -3.79 9.25 -15.40
C GLU A 101 -2.64 10.23 -15.10
N PRO A 102 -2.62 10.89 -13.94
CA PRO A 102 -1.69 11.97 -13.65
C PRO A 102 -0.40 11.40 -13.06
N ILE A 103 0.32 10.61 -13.83
CA ILE A 103 1.52 9.90 -13.38
C ILE A 103 2.70 10.05 -14.37
N ASP A 104 3.93 10.03 -13.84
CA ASP A 104 5.19 10.06 -14.61
C ASP A 104 6.07 8.87 -14.21
N TYR A 105 6.16 7.88 -15.10
CA TYR A 105 6.98 6.68 -14.88
C TYR A 105 8.49 6.94 -15.02
N SER A 106 8.92 8.07 -15.56
CA SER A 106 10.34 8.43 -15.64
C SER A 106 10.94 8.81 -14.28
N LYS A 107 10.08 9.16 -13.30
CA LYS A 107 10.49 9.62 -11.98
C LYS A 107 9.89 8.77 -10.87
N LYS A 108 10.54 8.79 -9.72
CA LYS A 108 10.01 8.22 -8.47
C LYS A 108 9.12 9.25 -7.80
N ASN A 109 8.03 8.80 -7.22
CA ASN A 109 7.16 9.61 -6.37
C ASN A 109 7.92 10.08 -5.13
N VAL A 110 7.90 11.39 -4.87
CA VAL A 110 8.60 11.98 -3.72
C VAL A 110 8.00 11.66 -2.37
N LEU A 111 6.78 11.13 -2.30
CA LEU A 111 6.15 10.65 -1.07
C LEU A 111 6.48 9.19 -0.80
N THR A 112 6.76 8.36 -1.82
CA THR A 112 6.91 6.90 -1.66
C THR A 112 8.26 6.33 -2.07
N ASN A 113 9.09 7.12 -2.76
CA ASN A 113 10.32 6.71 -3.42
C ASN A 113 10.16 5.56 -4.44
N LYS A 114 8.97 5.39 -5.00
CA LYS A 114 8.65 4.35 -5.99
C LYS A 114 8.10 4.98 -7.25
N HIS A 115 8.31 4.31 -8.39
CA HIS A 115 7.66 4.68 -9.65
C HIS A 115 6.17 4.25 -9.63
N PRO A 116 5.30 4.96 -10.36
CA PRO A 116 5.53 6.25 -11.00
C PRO A 116 5.42 7.43 -10.01
N ALA A 117 5.98 8.58 -10.38
CA ALA A 117 5.72 9.85 -9.71
C ALA A 117 4.29 10.33 -9.95
N LEU A 118 3.72 11.06 -8.99
CA LEU A 118 2.45 11.76 -9.19
C LEU A 118 2.70 13.07 -9.93
N THR A 119 1.76 13.46 -10.77
CA THR A 119 1.69 14.77 -11.42
C THR A 119 0.33 15.42 -11.13
N ALA A 120 0.15 16.68 -11.54
CA ALA A 120 -1.14 17.34 -11.43
C ALA A 120 -2.18 16.68 -12.38
N VAL A 121 -3.46 16.75 -12.01
CA VAL A 121 -4.58 16.34 -12.86
C VAL A 121 -4.54 17.05 -14.21
N GLN A 122 -4.77 16.30 -15.30
CA GLN A 122 -4.56 16.79 -16.67
C GLN A 122 -5.84 16.93 -17.50
N SER A 123 -6.97 16.42 -17.01
CA SER A 123 -8.27 16.48 -17.70
C SER A 123 -9.25 17.32 -16.90
N LYS A 124 -9.95 18.25 -17.57
CA LYS A 124 -10.91 19.16 -16.95
C LYS A 124 -12.24 19.14 -17.69
N ILE A 125 -13.36 19.10 -16.99
CA ILE A 125 -14.70 19.26 -17.56
C ILE A 125 -15.28 20.60 -17.10
N ILE A 126 -15.70 21.44 -18.05
CA ILE A 126 -16.05 22.84 -17.81
C ILE A 126 -17.47 23.10 -18.30
N ALA A 127 -18.37 23.50 -17.40
CA ALA A 127 -19.77 23.85 -17.71
C ALA A 127 -19.99 25.34 -18.00
N GLN A 128 -18.91 26.14 -18.01
CA GLN A 128 -18.91 27.54 -18.46
C GLN A 128 -19.85 28.48 -17.68
N GLY A 129 -20.29 28.09 -16.48
CA GLY A 129 -21.25 28.86 -15.68
C GLY A 129 -22.67 28.88 -16.23
N LYS A 130 -23.02 27.97 -17.16
CA LYS A 130 -24.30 28.00 -17.87
C LYS A 130 -25.27 26.89 -17.46
N HIS A 131 -24.75 25.76 -16.99
CA HIS A 131 -25.55 24.57 -16.68
C HIS A 131 -24.81 23.65 -15.71
N ARG A 132 -25.48 22.59 -15.24
CA ARG A 132 -24.86 21.54 -14.44
C ARG A 132 -23.89 20.74 -15.28
N ILE A 133 -22.86 20.16 -14.68
CA ILE A 133 -21.95 19.27 -15.41
C ILE A 133 -22.64 17.92 -15.62
N ILE A 134 -23.07 17.25 -14.55
CA ILE A 134 -23.64 15.90 -14.61
C ILE A 134 -24.93 15.82 -13.78
N ASN A 135 -25.93 15.12 -14.32
CA ASN A 135 -27.18 14.83 -13.64
C ASN A 135 -27.55 13.36 -13.79
N THR A 136 -27.45 12.61 -12.68
CA THR A 136 -27.87 11.21 -12.61
C THR A 136 -29.21 11.04 -11.90
N SER A 137 -29.94 12.12 -11.59
CA SER A 137 -31.27 12.03 -10.96
C SER A 137 -32.39 11.62 -11.91
N LYS A 138 -32.12 11.69 -13.22
CA LYS A 138 -33.01 11.24 -14.29
C LYS A 138 -32.97 9.70 -14.41
N LEU A 139 -33.84 9.14 -15.27
CA LEU A 139 -34.04 7.72 -15.60
C LEU A 139 -33.01 6.73 -15.01
N ASN A 140 -33.49 5.71 -14.29
CA ASN A 140 -32.71 4.62 -13.69
C ASN A 140 -31.71 5.00 -12.58
N ARG A 141 -31.47 6.29 -12.35
CA ARG A 141 -30.65 6.80 -11.23
C ARG A 141 -29.29 6.10 -11.09
N PRO A 142 -28.46 6.09 -12.14
CA PRO A 142 -27.26 5.27 -12.18
C PRO A 142 -26.18 5.73 -11.21
N THR A 143 -25.30 4.81 -10.86
CA THR A 143 -24.03 5.11 -10.18
C THR A 143 -23.12 5.91 -11.11
N LEU A 144 -22.47 6.95 -10.56
CA LEU A 144 -21.47 7.75 -11.23
C LEU A 144 -20.12 7.55 -10.55
N SER A 145 -19.10 7.15 -11.31
CA SER A 145 -17.72 7.17 -10.83
C SER A 145 -16.88 8.16 -11.63
N LEU A 146 -16.14 9.02 -10.94
CA LEU A 146 -15.21 9.99 -11.52
C LEU A 146 -13.81 9.76 -10.94
N LYS A 147 -12.80 9.80 -11.80
CA LYS A 147 -11.41 9.64 -11.37
C LYS A 147 -10.46 10.54 -12.16
N ASP A 148 -9.48 11.13 -11.48
CA ASP A 148 -8.34 11.82 -12.08
C ASP A 148 -8.74 13.00 -13.02
N LEU A 149 -9.75 13.77 -12.64
CA LEU A 149 -10.25 14.90 -13.44
C LEU A 149 -10.75 16.04 -12.55
N ASP A 150 -10.77 17.26 -13.09
CA ASP A 150 -11.33 18.41 -12.38
C ASP A 150 -12.62 18.91 -13.03
N LEU A 151 -13.55 19.39 -12.21
CA LEU A 151 -14.84 19.95 -12.60
C LEU A 151 -14.87 21.46 -12.33
N TYR A 152 -15.22 22.25 -13.34
CA TYR A 152 -15.19 23.71 -13.25
C TYR A 152 -16.52 24.35 -13.65
N ASN A 153 -16.86 25.41 -12.91
CA ASN A 153 -17.89 26.39 -13.28
C ASN A 153 -19.25 25.74 -13.57
N GLY A 154 -19.67 24.78 -12.73
CA GLY A 154 -21.03 24.22 -12.77
C GLY A 154 -22.05 25.24 -12.27
N TYR A 155 -23.22 25.30 -12.90
CA TYR A 155 -24.27 26.25 -12.54
C TYR A 155 -25.67 25.62 -12.58
N SER A 156 -26.51 25.93 -11.59
CA SER A 156 -27.93 25.56 -11.59
C SER A 156 -28.74 26.57 -10.79
N ASP A 157 -29.87 27.04 -11.35
CA ASP A 157 -30.84 27.83 -10.57
C ASP A 157 -31.57 26.99 -9.50
N GLU A 158 -31.47 25.66 -9.62
CA GLU A 158 -32.04 24.67 -8.71
C GLU A 158 -30.95 23.98 -7.86
N ASN A 159 -30.97 22.64 -7.82
CA ASN A 159 -30.10 21.81 -6.99
C ASN A 159 -28.90 21.28 -7.78
N GLY A 160 -27.74 21.23 -7.13
CA GLY A 160 -26.51 20.58 -7.60
C GLY A 160 -25.82 21.39 -8.69
N GLY A 161 -24.87 22.26 -8.35
CA GLY A 161 -24.24 23.15 -9.35
C GLY A 161 -23.32 22.38 -10.31
N SER A 162 -22.43 21.55 -9.78
CA SER A 162 -21.64 20.63 -10.60
C SER A 162 -22.37 19.31 -10.83
N ILE A 163 -22.81 18.64 -9.75
CA ILE A 163 -23.38 17.30 -9.84
C ILE A 163 -24.73 17.25 -9.10
N LEU A 164 -25.76 16.77 -9.81
CA LEU A 164 -27.03 16.35 -9.24
C LEU A 164 -27.09 14.82 -9.22
N VAL A 165 -26.95 14.23 -8.04
CA VAL A 165 -26.78 12.78 -7.85
C VAL A 165 -28.13 12.11 -7.65
N GLY A 166 -28.48 11.09 -8.45
CA GLY A 166 -29.67 10.25 -8.24
C GLY A 166 -29.41 8.88 -7.60
N GLY A 167 -28.23 8.31 -7.88
CA GLY A 167 -27.76 7.00 -7.40
C GLY A 167 -26.58 7.12 -6.44
N ALA A 168 -25.60 6.22 -6.55
CA ALA A 168 -24.33 6.34 -5.82
C ALA A 168 -23.34 7.26 -6.56
N LEU A 169 -22.45 7.91 -5.82
CA LEU A 169 -21.37 8.75 -6.33
C LEU A 169 -20.04 8.28 -5.74
N VAL A 170 -19.08 8.00 -6.62
CA VAL A 170 -17.70 7.70 -6.26
C VAL A 170 -16.79 8.72 -6.96
N MET A 171 -15.95 9.40 -6.20
CA MET A 171 -14.99 10.37 -6.70
C MET A 171 -13.63 10.07 -6.10
N ASN A 172 -12.61 9.92 -6.95
CA ASN A 172 -11.24 9.75 -6.48
C ASN A 172 -10.25 10.62 -7.24
N ASN A 173 -9.51 11.47 -6.54
CA ASN A 173 -8.63 12.48 -7.15
C ASN A 173 -9.42 13.38 -8.13
N VAL A 174 -10.53 13.93 -7.62
CA VAL A 174 -11.43 14.81 -8.39
C VAL A 174 -11.69 16.07 -7.59
N SER A 175 -11.47 17.22 -8.22
CA SER A 175 -11.73 18.52 -7.62
C SER A 175 -12.93 19.21 -8.24
N ILE A 176 -13.67 20.00 -7.45
CA ILE A 176 -14.79 20.82 -7.92
C ILE A 176 -14.54 22.27 -7.56
N TYR A 177 -14.51 23.12 -8.60
CA TYR A 177 -14.20 24.53 -8.50
C TYR A 177 -15.35 25.41 -8.98
N ASN A 178 -15.55 26.53 -8.28
CA ASN A 178 -16.39 27.66 -8.69
C ASN A 178 -17.81 27.25 -9.12
N SER A 179 -18.40 26.23 -8.49
CA SER A 179 -19.74 25.77 -8.84
C SER A 179 -20.81 26.46 -8.00
N GLN A 180 -21.95 26.76 -8.61
CA GLN A 180 -23.02 27.52 -7.99
C GLN A 180 -24.37 26.84 -8.14
N ALA A 181 -25.15 26.79 -7.05
CA ALA A 181 -26.53 26.36 -7.06
C ALA A 181 -27.37 27.01 -5.96
N LYS A 182 -28.70 26.83 -5.97
CA LYS A 182 -29.55 27.17 -4.82
C LYS A 182 -29.25 26.27 -3.63
N MET A 183 -29.13 24.97 -3.86
CA MET A 183 -28.72 23.98 -2.86
C MET A 183 -27.66 23.03 -3.44
N GLY A 184 -26.61 22.74 -2.69
CA GLY A 184 -25.54 21.85 -3.15
C GLY A 184 -24.71 22.49 -4.26
N GLY A 185 -23.91 23.51 -3.91
CA GLY A 185 -23.14 24.30 -4.89
C GLY A 185 -22.22 23.43 -5.74
N ALA A 186 -21.46 22.53 -5.10
CA ALA A 186 -20.77 21.47 -5.82
C ALA A 186 -21.69 20.26 -6.07
N ILE A 187 -22.23 19.66 -5.02
CA ILE A 187 -22.97 18.40 -5.09
C ILE A 187 -24.32 18.53 -4.39
N TYR A 188 -25.38 18.07 -5.06
CA TYR A 188 -26.66 17.79 -4.42
C TYR A 188 -27.01 16.32 -4.51
N ILE A 189 -27.28 15.69 -3.37
CA ILE A 189 -27.65 14.27 -3.29
C ILE A 189 -29.18 14.16 -3.26
N ASN A 190 -29.73 13.71 -4.38
CA ASN A 190 -31.15 13.42 -4.54
C ASN A 190 -31.44 11.96 -4.13
N ASN A 191 -32.68 11.69 -3.68
CA ASN A 191 -33.26 10.35 -3.48
C ASN A 191 -32.71 9.49 -2.30
N TYR A 192 -33.43 8.41 -1.98
CA TYR A 192 -33.16 7.41 -0.95
C TYR A 192 -32.02 6.43 -1.32
N GLY A 193 -31.07 6.19 -0.40
CA GLY A 193 -30.19 5.02 -0.43
C GLY A 193 -28.84 5.12 -1.18
N GLY A 194 -28.48 6.27 -1.76
CA GLY A 194 -27.20 6.45 -2.45
C GLY A 194 -26.01 6.59 -1.48
N ALA A 195 -24.92 5.87 -1.77
CA ALA A 195 -23.62 6.07 -1.11
C ALA A 195 -22.82 7.17 -1.82
N VAL A 196 -22.15 8.03 -1.05
CA VAL A 196 -21.23 9.06 -1.55
C VAL A 196 -19.85 8.80 -0.97
N ILE A 197 -18.89 8.49 -1.83
CA ILE A 197 -17.51 8.19 -1.43
C ILE A 197 -16.61 9.13 -2.21
N ILE A 198 -15.94 10.05 -1.50
CA ILE A 198 -15.06 11.05 -2.10
C ILE A 198 -13.72 10.96 -1.40
N GLY A 199 -12.69 10.55 -2.15
CA GLY A 199 -11.32 10.42 -1.66
C GLY A 199 -10.36 11.25 -2.50
N ASN A 200 -9.53 12.07 -1.88
CA ASN A 200 -8.55 12.93 -2.56
C ASN A 200 -9.18 13.95 -3.53
N GLY A 201 -8.91 15.23 -3.30
CA GLY A 201 -9.36 16.30 -4.18
C GLY A 201 -9.65 17.60 -3.45
N THR A 202 -9.97 18.64 -4.22
CA THR A 202 -10.23 19.98 -3.69
C THR A 202 -11.65 20.42 -4.01
N PHE A 203 -12.38 20.91 -3.01
CA PHE A 203 -13.63 21.65 -3.18
C PHE A 203 -13.35 23.11 -2.88
N ARG A 204 -13.38 23.97 -3.90
CA ARG A 204 -13.02 25.37 -3.70
C ARG A 204 -13.92 26.36 -4.42
N ASN A 205 -14.23 27.46 -3.72
CA ASN A 205 -15.05 28.57 -4.23
C ASN A 205 -16.46 28.15 -4.70
N ASN A 206 -16.99 27.03 -4.21
CA ASN A 206 -18.36 26.64 -4.51
C ASN A 206 -19.35 27.45 -3.67
N GLN A 207 -20.53 27.73 -4.20
CA GLN A 207 -21.49 28.64 -3.58
C GLN A 207 -22.92 28.07 -3.65
N ALA A 208 -23.60 28.08 -2.51
CA ALA A 208 -25.04 27.88 -2.44
C ALA A 208 -25.63 28.57 -1.21
N ALA A 209 -26.94 28.81 -1.23
CA ALA A 209 -27.66 29.25 -0.04
C ALA A 209 -27.63 28.16 1.04
N GLN A 210 -27.84 26.89 0.66
CA GLN A 210 -27.71 25.73 1.56
C GLN A 210 -26.68 24.74 0.99
N GLY A 211 -25.67 24.40 1.78
CA GLY A 211 -24.67 23.41 1.41
C GLY A 211 -23.85 23.82 0.18
N SER A 212 -22.99 24.81 0.31
CA SER A 212 -22.12 25.27 -0.78
C SER A 212 -21.24 24.17 -1.38
N VAL A 213 -20.83 23.19 -0.58
CA VAL A 213 -20.15 21.97 -1.04
C VAL A 213 -21.17 20.85 -1.23
N MET A 214 -21.97 20.58 -0.22
CA MET A 214 -22.90 19.45 -0.25
C MET A 214 -24.21 19.78 0.46
N ALA A 215 -25.31 19.50 -0.22
CA ALA A 215 -26.66 19.41 0.36
C ALA A 215 -27.36 18.14 -0.11
N MET A 216 -28.46 17.79 0.54
CA MET A 216 -29.16 16.54 0.26
C MET A 216 -30.66 16.65 0.52
N THR A 217 -31.42 15.74 -0.09
CA THR A 217 -32.85 15.56 0.23
C THR A 217 -33.00 14.90 1.59
N CYS A 218 -33.87 15.40 2.47
CA CYS A 218 -33.96 14.93 3.86
C CYS A 218 -34.96 13.80 4.08
N THR A 219 -36.06 13.83 3.32
CA THR A 219 -37.14 12.85 3.37
C THR A 219 -37.52 12.43 1.96
N ASP A 220 -37.88 11.16 1.82
CA ASP A 220 -38.38 10.58 0.57
C ASP A 220 -39.47 9.58 0.94
N ASN A 221 -40.58 9.58 0.20
CA ASN A 221 -41.78 8.79 0.50
C ASN A 221 -42.21 8.86 1.99
N LEU A 222 -42.19 10.07 2.57
CA LEU A 222 -42.52 10.36 3.98
C LEU A 222 -41.59 9.72 5.04
N VAL A 223 -40.44 9.16 4.63
CA VAL A 223 -39.44 8.56 5.54
C VAL A 223 -38.13 9.34 5.44
N TYR A 224 -37.35 9.37 6.52
CA TYR A 224 -35.99 9.93 6.48
C TYR A 224 -35.12 9.17 5.48
N THR A 225 -34.38 9.92 4.67
CA THR A 225 -33.44 9.32 3.72
C THR A 225 -32.21 8.79 4.46
N LYS A 226 -31.89 7.51 4.26
CA LYS A 226 -30.70 6.86 4.80
C LYS A 226 -29.59 6.85 3.75
N ARG A 227 -28.38 7.29 4.12
CA ARG A 227 -27.23 7.38 3.20
C ARG A 227 -25.93 7.09 3.92
N SER A 228 -24.95 6.57 3.19
CA SER A 228 -23.55 6.51 3.64
C SER A 228 -22.75 7.58 2.92
N ILE A 229 -22.01 8.39 3.68
CA ILE A 229 -21.20 9.49 3.16
C ILE A 229 -19.79 9.36 3.75
N SER A 230 -18.78 9.27 2.89
CA SER A 230 -17.37 9.25 3.27
C SER A 230 -16.63 10.32 2.47
N LEU A 231 -16.00 11.25 3.19
CA LEU A 231 -15.21 12.37 2.69
C LEU A 231 -13.80 12.26 3.28
N GLU A 232 -12.83 11.85 2.47
CA GLU A 232 -11.49 11.47 2.95
C GLU A 232 -10.39 12.19 2.15
N ASN A 233 -9.35 12.66 2.84
CA ASN A 233 -8.19 13.32 2.24
C ASN A 233 -8.56 14.54 1.36
N LEU A 234 -9.49 15.39 1.81
CA LEU A 234 -9.99 16.52 1.02
C LEU A 234 -9.44 17.87 1.47
N SER A 235 -9.37 18.80 0.53
CA SER A 235 -9.22 20.23 0.81
C SER A 235 -10.54 20.96 0.52
N ILE A 236 -11.28 21.33 1.56
CA ILE A 236 -12.54 22.07 1.47
C ILE A 236 -12.26 23.53 1.82
N LEU A 237 -12.11 24.37 0.80
CA LEU A 237 -11.53 25.70 0.94
C LEU A 237 -12.39 26.81 0.34
N GLU A 238 -12.52 27.94 1.03
CA GLU A 238 -13.09 29.16 0.45
C GLU A 238 -14.50 28.97 -0.15
N ASN A 239 -15.26 27.98 0.32
CA ASN A 239 -16.63 27.75 -0.13
C ASN A 239 -17.61 28.63 0.67
N GLY A 240 -18.73 28.96 0.03
CA GLY A 240 -19.81 29.77 0.60
C GLY A 240 -19.52 31.27 0.65
N SER A 241 -20.50 32.03 1.11
CA SER A 241 -20.46 33.48 1.24
C SER A 241 -21.13 33.93 2.54
N SER A 242 -21.21 35.24 2.78
CA SER A 242 -21.98 35.82 3.89
C SER A 242 -23.48 35.51 3.82
N ASP A 243 -23.98 35.09 2.67
CA ASP A 243 -25.39 34.77 2.43
C ASP A 243 -25.66 33.26 2.52
N SER A 244 -24.61 32.44 2.64
CA SER A 244 -24.75 31.00 2.81
C SER A 244 -25.22 30.66 4.23
N ASN A 245 -26.26 29.83 4.32
CA ASN A 245 -26.67 29.18 5.56
C ASN A 245 -25.71 28.06 5.94
N SER A 246 -25.13 27.38 4.95
CA SER A 246 -24.15 26.33 5.20
C SER A 246 -23.20 26.00 4.06
N VAL A 247 -22.08 25.35 4.43
CA VAL A 247 -21.11 24.78 3.46
C VAL A 247 -21.38 23.29 3.26
N ILE A 248 -21.57 22.54 4.34
CA ILE A 248 -22.02 21.15 4.33
C ILE A 248 -23.31 21.05 5.14
N ALA A 249 -24.38 20.60 4.49
CA ALA A 249 -25.72 20.50 5.07
C ALA A 249 -26.17 19.04 5.19
N TYR A 250 -26.21 18.52 6.41
CA TYR A 250 -26.74 17.17 6.69
C TYR A 250 -28.21 17.21 7.07
N CYS A 251 -28.97 16.24 6.54
CA CYS A 251 -30.33 15.94 6.96
C CYS A 251 -30.71 14.49 6.57
N GLY A 252 -31.87 14.01 7.00
CA GLY A 252 -32.25 12.61 6.95
C GLY A 252 -31.62 11.80 8.08
N GLU A 253 -31.25 10.55 7.80
CA GLU A 253 -30.50 9.67 8.70
C GLU A 253 -29.18 9.23 8.04
N PRO A 254 -28.25 10.17 7.77
CA PRO A 254 -26.97 9.82 7.17
C PRO A 254 -26.04 9.13 8.18
N THR A 255 -25.19 8.24 7.70
CA THR A 255 -23.97 7.79 8.35
C THR A 255 -22.80 8.44 7.63
N ALA A 256 -22.23 9.48 8.24
CA ALA A 256 -21.23 10.35 7.63
C ALA A 256 -19.85 10.21 8.30
N ILE A 257 -18.79 10.20 7.49
CA ILE A 257 -17.40 10.24 7.93
C ILE A 257 -16.71 11.38 7.18
N ILE A 258 -16.02 12.25 7.92
CA ILE A 258 -15.04 13.18 7.38
C ILE A 258 -13.71 12.87 8.04
N SER A 259 -12.71 12.47 7.25
CA SER A 259 -11.40 12.13 7.79
C SER A 259 -10.26 12.75 7.02
N THR A 260 -9.17 13.03 7.75
CA THR A 260 -7.88 13.39 7.17
C THR A 260 -7.97 14.59 6.20
N SER A 261 -8.86 15.53 6.49
CA SER A 261 -9.22 16.61 5.57
C SER A 261 -8.90 17.98 6.16
N THR A 262 -8.55 18.93 5.28
CA THR A 262 -8.43 20.35 5.62
C THR A 262 -9.73 21.06 5.27
N ILE A 263 -10.38 21.70 6.24
CA ILE A 263 -11.60 22.52 6.07
C ILE A 263 -11.27 23.93 6.54
N ALA A 264 -10.97 24.82 5.60
CA ALA A 264 -10.46 26.15 5.97
C ALA A 264 -10.95 27.29 5.10
N LYS A 265 -11.00 28.49 5.68
CA LYS A 265 -11.35 29.73 4.97
C LYS A 265 -12.74 29.71 4.33
N ASN A 266 -13.60 28.78 4.70
CA ASN A 266 -14.98 28.74 4.22
C ASN A 266 -15.80 29.80 4.95
N LYS A 267 -16.86 30.28 4.28
CA LYS A 267 -17.70 31.36 4.77
C LYS A 267 -19.17 30.93 4.83
N ALA A 268 -19.84 31.36 5.88
CA ALA A 268 -21.29 31.35 6.00
C ALA A 268 -21.72 32.64 6.71
N ASN A 269 -23.03 32.86 6.79
CA ASN A 269 -23.58 34.01 7.51
C ASN A 269 -23.07 34.06 8.96
N LEU A 270 -22.49 35.19 9.37
CA LEU A 270 -21.86 35.36 10.69
C LEU A 270 -22.85 35.35 11.86
N ASN A 271 -24.15 35.53 11.59
CA ASN A 271 -25.20 35.59 12.60
C ASN A 271 -26.06 34.33 12.65
N THR A 272 -26.13 33.57 11.55
CA THR A 272 -27.08 32.45 11.42
C THR A 272 -26.52 31.20 10.72
N GLY A 273 -25.41 31.32 10.00
CA GLY A 273 -24.88 30.27 9.13
C GLY A 273 -23.89 29.33 9.83
N SER A 274 -23.69 28.14 9.26
CA SER A 274 -22.74 27.17 9.80
C SER A 274 -21.91 26.46 8.75
N ILE A 275 -20.62 26.21 9.00
CA ILE A 275 -19.79 25.53 8.01
C ILE A 275 -20.23 24.07 7.87
N ILE A 276 -20.34 23.35 8.99
CA ILE A 276 -20.84 21.98 9.06
C ILE A 276 -22.13 21.99 9.89
N GLN A 277 -23.26 21.80 9.21
CA GLN A 277 -24.59 21.74 9.84
C GLN A 277 -24.99 20.28 10.09
N PHE A 278 -25.03 19.87 11.36
CA PHE A 278 -25.50 18.56 11.81
C PHE A 278 -26.44 18.71 13.02
N SER A 279 -27.56 19.41 12.81
CA SER A 279 -28.62 19.56 13.81
C SER A 279 -29.97 19.76 13.12
N PRO A 280 -31.09 19.26 13.71
CA PRO A 280 -32.44 19.62 13.34
C PRO A 280 -32.84 21.06 13.70
N ASN A 281 -32.16 21.70 14.65
CA ASN A 281 -32.42 23.08 15.05
C ASN A 281 -31.34 23.98 14.46
N THR A 282 -31.73 24.96 13.65
CA THR A 282 -30.79 25.94 13.09
C THR A 282 -31.33 27.35 13.27
N PRO A 283 -30.48 28.39 13.28
CA PRO A 283 -30.95 29.77 13.33
C PRO A 283 -31.85 30.17 12.15
N THR A 284 -31.79 29.44 11.05
CA THR A 284 -32.56 29.69 9.83
C THR A 284 -33.83 28.83 9.72
N GLY A 285 -34.08 27.94 10.69
CA GLY A 285 -35.28 27.11 10.75
C GLY A 285 -35.01 25.66 11.15
N LYS A 286 -36.03 24.81 11.02
CA LYS A 286 -35.93 23.38 11.32
C LYS A 286 -35.40 22.60 10.11
N VAL A 287 -34.51 21.66 10.37
CA VAL A 287 -34.01 20.70 9.40
C VAL A 287 -34.48 19.30 9.81
N ALA A 288 -34.92 18.50 8.84
CA ALA A 288 -35.38 17.14 9.08
C ALA A 288 -34.16 16.21 9.25
N LEU A 289 -33.60 16.12 10.46
CA LEU A 289 -32.56 15.17 10.85
C LEU A 289 -33.21 14.08 11.73
N GLY A 290 -32.89 12.81 11.50
CA GLY A 290 -33.41 11.67 12.26
C GLY A 290 -32.48 11.20 13.38
N MET A 291 -33.02 10.44 14.34
CA MET A 291 -32.30 10.02 15.55
C MET A 291 -31.19 8.99 15.29
N TYR A 292 -31.25 8.28 14.16
CA TYR A 292 -30.24 7.30 13.76
C TYR A 292 -29.14 7.89 12.87
N SER A 293 -29.13 9.21 12.70
CA SER A 293 -28.03 9.90 12.01
C SER A 293 -26.73 9.79 12.81
N SER A 294 -25.61 9.69 12.10
CA SER A 294 -24.28 9.71 12.71
C SER A 294 -23.25 10.49 11.90
N LEU A 295 -22.31 11.12 12.60
CA LEU A 295 -21.18 11.85 12.03
C LEU A 295 -19.89 11.51 12.80
N GLN A 296 -18.89 11.02 12.09
CA GLN A 296 -17.53 10.89 12.59
C GLN A 296 -16.62 11.92 11.91
N MET A 297 -15.85 12.64 12.72
CA MET A 297 -14.79 13.55 12.28
C MET A 297 -13.48 13.06 12.87
N LEU A 298 -12.54 12.61 12.03
CA LEU A 298 -11.28 12.00 12.47
C LEU A 298 -10.07 12.63 11.79
N SER A 299 -9.09 13.11 12.55
CA SER A 299 -7.83 13.65 11.99
C SER A 299 -8.05 14.81 11.00
N ASN A 300 -8.95 15.75 11.27
CA ASN A 300 -9.19 16.90 10.39
C ASN A 300 -8.49 18.17 10.90
N THR A 301 -8.14 19.07 9.97
CA THR A 301 -7.69 20.44 10.29
C THR A 301 -8.79 21.43 9.90
N ILE A 302 -9.49 22.01 10.87
CA ILE A 302 -10.68 22.85 10.68
C ILE A 302 -10.43 24.24 11.27
N VAL A 303 -9.90 25.14 10.43
CA VAL A 303 -9.34 26.43 10.87
C VAL A 303 -9.68 27.57 9.93
N GLU A 304 -9.59 28.81 10.43
CA GLU A 304 -9.78 30.04 9.64
C GLU A 304 -11.13 30.14 8.91
N ASN A 305 -12.16 29.39 9.33
CA ASN A 305 -13.50 29.55 8.77
C ASN A 305 -14.21 30.75 9.41
N ALA A 306 -15.19 31.32 8.72
CA ALA A 306 -15.96 32.47 9.18
C ALA A 306 -17.47 32.21 9.08
N ALA A 307 -18.11 31.95 10.22
CA ALA A 307 -19.54 31.67 10.31
C ALA A 307 -20.06 32.01 11.71
N TYR A 308 -21.39 31.98 11.91
CA TYR A 308 -21.96 31.93 13.25
C TYR A 308 -21.39 30.72 14.00
N SER A 309 -21.40 29.53 13.39
CA SER A 309 -20.82 28.31 13.95
C SER A 309 -19.98 27.53 12.92
N THR A 310 -18.80 27.05 13.29
CA THR A 310 -18.06 26.13 12.41
C THR A 310 -18.73 24.76 12.39
N PHE A 311 -18.94 24.15 13.56
CA PHE A 311 -19.70 22.91 13.69
C PHE A 311 -20.96 23.13 14.55
N LEU A 312 -22.13 23.04 13.91
CA LEU A 312 -23.43 23.18 14.57
C LEU A 312 -24.02 21.80 14.86
N TYR A 313 -24.30 21.53 16.13
CA TYR A 313 -24.79 20.23 16.59
C TYR A 313 -25.87 20.37 17.69
N ASP A 314 -26.61 19.30 17.97
CA ASP A 314 -27.47 19.19 19.16
C ASP A 314 -27.47 17.78 19.77
N ASP A 315 -28.53 17.40 20.50
CA ASP A 315 -28.66 16.10 21.15
C ASP A 315 -29.15 14.96 20.23
N LEU A 316 -29.52 15.24 18.97
CA LEU A 316 -30.07 14.24 18.06
C LEU A 316 -28.99 13.56 17.20
N GLY A 317 -28.97 12.22 17.17
CA GLY A 317 -27.97 11.45 16.44
C GLY A 317 -26.60 11.42 17.13
N ASN A 318 -25.72 10.54 16.65
CA ASN A 318 -24.42 10.26 17.27
C ASN A 318 -23.27 10.99 16.58
N LYS A 319 -22.45 11.71 17.34
CA LYS A 319 -21.28 12.44 16.82
C LYS A 319 -20.01 11.93 17.51
N THR A 320 -18.93 11.76 16.76
CA THR A 320 -17.63 11.41 17.31
C THR A 320 -16.57 12.28 16.66
N LEU A 321 -15.91 13.11 17.46
CA LEU A 321 -14.81 13.95 17.03
C LEU A 321 -13.55 13.40 17.67
N GLY A 322 -12.57 12.97 16.87
CA GLY A 322 -11.26 12.64 17.41
C GLY A 322 -10.08 13.09 16.57
N TYR A 323 -8.98 13.44 17.23
CA TYR A 323 -7.75 13.91 16.58
C TYR A 323 -7.93 15.10 15.63
N ASN A 324 -8.98 15.91 15.81
CA ASN A 324 -9.21 17.08 14.98
C ASN A 324 -8.61 18.34 15.61
N ILE A 325 -8.11 19.24 14.77
CA ILE A 325 -7.94 20.66 15.12
C ILE A 325 -9.25 21.36 14.75
N ILE A 326 -9.95 21.93 15.73
CA ILE A 326 -11.18 22.71 15.51
C ILE A 326 -11.06 24.00 16.31
N GLY A 327 -10.56 25.05 15.64
CA GLY A 327 -10.24 26.32 16.27
C GLY A 327 -9.74 27.33 15.25
N PHE A 328 -9.35 28.51 15.71
CA PHE A 328 -8.94 29.64 14.89
C PHE A 328 -10.00 30.09 13.86
N ASN A 329 -11.29 29.93 14.17
CA ASN A 329 -12.43 30.25 13.28
C ASN A 329 -13.08 31.62 13.58
N GLY A 330 -12.31 32.54 14.15
CA GLY A 330 -12.69 33.95 14.28
C GLY A 330 -13.75 34.23 15.36
N ILE A 331 -14.75 35.06 15.02
CA ILE A 331 -15.72 35.60 15.99
C ILE A 331 -16.85 34.63 16.35
N GLY A 332 -17.11 33.62 15.52
CA GLY A 332 -18.13 32.59 15.76
C GLY A 332 -17.67 31.56 16.79
N LYS A 333 -18.50 30.55 17.08
CA LYS A 333 -18.06 29.39 17.87
C LYS A 333 -17.53 28.29 16.97
N SER A 334 -16.44 27.64 17.38
CA SER A 334 -15.89 26.47 16.69
C SER A 334 -16.82 25.26 16.78
N CYS A 335 -17.44 25.05 17.94
CA CYS A 335 -18.56 24.10 18.08
C CYS A 335 -19.71 24.80 18.80
N ARG A 336 -20.92 24.74 18.25
CA ARG A 336 -22.10 25.34 18.89
C ARG A 336 -23.21 24.32 19.07
N TYR A 337 -23.72 24.28 20.29
CA TYR A 337 -24.93 23.54 20.61
C TYR A 337 -26.17 24.35 20.21
N ALA A 338 -27.09 23.73 19.47
CA ALA A 338 -28.19 24.44 18.82
C ALA A 338 -29.50 24.47 19.62
N LYS A 339 -29.60 23.73 20.73
CA LYS A 339 -30.86 23.48 21.45
C LYS A 339 -30.85 24.05 22.87
N GLY A 340 -30.90 25.37 22.99
CA GLY A 340 -30.94 26.06 24.29
C GLY A 340 -29.55 26.24 24.90
N ASN A 341 -29.47 26.27 26.23
CA ASN A 341 -28.23 26.53 26.96
C ASN A 341 -27.46 25.22 27.23
N ILE A 342 -26.20 25.14 26.79
CA ILE A 342 -25.34 23.96 26.97
C ILE A 342 -25.05 23.66 28.45
N ALA A 343 -25.09 24.67 29.33
CA ALA A 343 -24.87 24.48 30.76
C ALA A 343 -25.90 23.54 31.40
N ASP A 344 -27.10 23.46 30.84
CA ASP A 344 -28.21 22.64 31.32
C ASP A 344 -28.21 21.22 30.72
N VAL A 345 -27.21 20.88 29.90
CA VAL A 345 -27.15 19.63 29.13
C VAL A 345 -26.03 18.74 29.66
N GLU A 346 -26.43 17.61 30.23
CA GLU A 346 -25.48 16.62 30.74
C GLU A 346 -24.79 15.84 29.61
N GLN A 347 -25.53 15.46 28.57
CA GLN A 347 -25.04 14.74 27.39
C GLN A 347 -25.76 15.22 26.12
N ALA A 348 -25.04 15.31 25.00
CA ALA A 348 -25.57 15.80 23.72
C ALA A 348 -25.28 14.86 22.54
N GLY A 349 -25.20 13.54 22.79
CA GLY A 349 -24.94 12.55 21.73
C GLY A 349 -23.60 12.75 20.98
N ILE A 350 -22.65 13.46 21.60
CA ILE A 350 -21.33 13.76 21.06
C ILE A 350 -20.25 13.14 21.95
N ARG A 351 -19.19 12.60 21.34
CA ARG A 351 -17.97 12.14 22.02
C ARG A 351 -16.76 12.87 21.46
N PHE A 352 -15.84 13.24 22.34
CA PHE A 352 -14.58 13.90 22.02
C PHE A 352 -13.43 13.00 22.42
N ASP A 353 -12.58 12.62 21.47
CA ASP A 353 -11.44 11.74 21.65
C ASP A 353 -10.15 12.45 21.19
N TRP A 354 -9.35 13.04 22.09
CA TRP A 354 -8.05 13.66 21.75
C TRP A 354 -8.11 14.75 20.67
N ASN A 355 -8.86 15.83 20.87
CA ASN A 355 -8.93 16.94 19.91
C ASN A 355 -8.05 18.13 20.34
N ALA A 356 -7.84 19.09 19.44
CA ALA A 356 -7.34 20.42 19.76
C ALA A 356 -8.44 21.45 19.47
N MET A 357 -8.97 22.11 20.50
CA MET A 357 -10.11 23.02 20.38
C MET A 357 -10.14 24.06 21.51
N GLY A 358 -10.89 25.15 21.33
CA GLY A 358 -11.10 26.13 22.39
C GLY A 358 -12.01 25.57 23.49
N ILE A 359 -11.47 25.28 24.66
CA ILE A 359 -12.23 24.63 25.75
C ILE A 359 -12.92 25.68 26.64
N LYS A 360 -12.30 26.85 26.81
CA LYS A 360 -12.85 27.92 27.65
C LYS A 360 -13.86 28.76 26.87
N ALA A 361 -14.91 29.21 27.57
CA ALA A 361 -15.97 30.02 26.99
C ALA A 361 -15.41 31.31 26.34
N GLY A 362 -15.88 31.61 25.14
CA GLY A 362 -15.51 32.81 24.39
C GLY A 362 -15.84 32.69 22.91
N ASN A 363 -15.29 33.60 22.12
CA ASN A 363 -15.23 33.41 20.67
C ASN A 363 -14.34 32.20 20.36
N ASP A 364 -14.64 31.51 19.26
CA ASP A 364 -13.89 30.37 18.76
C ASP A 364 -13.82 29.17 19.74
N SER A 365 -14.67 29.14 20.76
CA SER A 365 -14.78 28.02 21.69
C SER A 365 -15.70 26.93 21.15
N CYS A 366 -15.62 25.74 21.76
CA CYS A 366 -16.57 24.67 21.59
C CYS A 366 -17.51 24.61 22.80
N ASP A 367 -18.82 24.57 22.54
CA ASP A 367 -19.81 24.22 23.54
C ASP A 367 -19.64 22.74 23.90
N ILE A 368 -19.34 22.44 25.16
CA ILE A 368 -19.07 21.08 25.67
C ILE A 368 -20.10 20.76 26.76
N PRO A 369 -20.78 19.59 26.71
CA PRO A 369 -21.71 19.17 27.77
C PRO A 369 -21.04 19.08 29.14
N SER A 370 -21.78 19.42 30.20
CA SER A 370 -21.21 19.58 31.55
C SER A 370 -20.51 18.32 32.08
N LYS A 371 -21.05 17.11 31.82
CA LYS A 371 -20.43 15.84 32.25
C LYS A 371 -19.20 15.43 31.45
N GLN A 372 -18.92 16.06 30.31
CA GLN A 372 -17.77 15.73 29.45
C GLN A 372 -16.59 16.69 29.64
N ILE A 373 -16.79 17.82 30.34
CA ILE A 373 -15.79 18.89 30.40
C ILE A 373 -14.48 18.42 31.06
N GLU A 374 -14.57 17.57 32.09
CA GLU A 374 -13.40 17.05 32.81
C GLU A 374 -12.58 16.10 31.94
N SER A 375 -13.23 15.12 31.27
CA SER A 375 -12.54 14.19 30.38
C SER A 375 -11.91 14.91 29.19
N VAL A 376 -12.66 15.84 28.58
CA VAL A 376 -12.17 16.67 27.47
C VAL A 376 -10.93 17.46 27.90
N THR A 377 -10.95 18.08 29.07
CA THR A 377 -9.81 18.88 29.57
C THR A 377 -8.56 18.04 29.82
N LYS A 378 -8.71 16.74 30.16
CA LYS A 378 -7.57 15.83 30.38
C LYS A 378 -6.97 15.29 29.08
N GLU A 379 -7.80 15.03 28.07
CA GLU A 379 -7.39 14.30 26.86
C GLU A 379 -7.19 15.20 25.63
N SER A 380 -7.71 16.43 25.65
CA SER A 380 -7.65 17.37 24.51
C SER A 380 -6.68 18.53 24.78
N ILE A 381 -6.19 19.15 23.70
CA ILE A 381 -5.33 20.33 23.74
C ILE A 381 -6.19 21.60 23.72
N ASP A 382 -6.11 22.42 24.76
CA ASP A 382 -6.81 23.71 24.82
C ASP A 382 -6.15 24.74 23.88
N LEU A 383 -6.91 25.23 22.92
CA LEU A 383 -6.48 26.28 21.99
C LEU A 383 -6.80 27.70 22.47
N THR A 384 -7.52 27.88 23.59
CA THR A 384 -7.90 29.22 24.06
C THR A 384 -6.67 30.12 24.24
N GLY A 385 -6.69 31.28 23.56
CA GLY A 385 -5.63 32.30 23.64
C GLY A 385 -4.34 31.94 22.89
N LYS A 386 -4.27 30.81 22.19
CA LYS A 386 -3.14 30.46 21.32
C LYS A 386 -3.24 31.16 19.97
N ASN A 387 -2.09 31.33 19.31
CA ASN A 387 -2.02 31.85 17.95
C ASN A 387 -1.89 30.68 16.96
N ILE A 388 -2.63 30.69 15.85
CA ILE A 388 -2.52 29.65 14.81
C ILE A 388 -1.07 29.50 14.32
N ALA A 389 -0.36 30.60 14.10
CA ALA A 389 1.01 30.60 13.59
C ALA A 389 2.02 29.97 14.55
N SER A 390 1.70 29.83 15.84
CA SER A 390 2.57 29.08 16.77
C SER A 390 2.42 27.57 16.66
N LEU A 391 1.38 27.08 15.97
CA LEU A 391 1.06 25.65 15.85
C LEU A 391 1.10 25.15 14.40
N LEU A 392 0.65 25.96 13.44
CA LEU A 392 0.53 25.61 12.04
C LEU A 392 1.26 26.63 11.16
N ASN A 393 1.87 26.14 10.07
CA ASN A 393 2.36 26.97 8.99
C ASN A 393 1.18 27.54 8.18
N PRO A 394 1.37 28.62 7.40
CA PRO A 394 0.36 29.08 6.45
C PRO A 394 -0.09 27.97 5.49
N LEU A 395 -1.36 28.00 5.08
CA LEU A 395 -1.93 27.05 4.11
C LEU A 395 -1.11 27.01 2.81
N SER A 396 -0.77 25.80 2.34
CA SER A 396 0.16 25.53 1.23
C SER A 396 -0.33 25.92 -0.20
N THR A 397 -1.14 26.97 -0.33
CA THR A 397 -1.81 27.35 -1.59
C THR A 397 -0.90 27.83 -2.73
N GLN A 398 0.33 28.24 -2.46
CA GLN A 398 1.23 28.82 -3.47
C GLN A 398 2.14 27.77 -4.15
N GLU A 399 2.27 26.58 -3.57
CA GLU A 399 3.19 25.53 -4.03
C GLU A 399 2.53 24.14 -3.96
N LEU A 400 1.45 23.96 -4.73
CA LEU A 400 0.86 22.65 -4.93
C LEU A 400 1.85 21.77 -5.70
N THR A 401 2.56 20.93 -4.98
CA THR A 401 3.64 20.10 -5.49
C THR A 401 3.35 18.63 -5.23
N GLU A 402 4.20 17.79 -5.80
CA GLU A 402 4.30 16.37 -5.52
C GLU A 402 4.42 16.03 -4.02
N TYR A 403 4.95 16.95 -3.17
CA TYR A 403 5.03 16.77 -1.71
C TYR A 403 3.70 17.03 -0.97
N THR A 404 2.76 17.73 -1.59
CA THR A 404 1.42 17.96 -1.03
C THR A 404 0.37 17.08 -1.71
N ALA A 405 0.80 16.09 -2.51
CA ALA A 405 -0.08 15.34 -3.41
C ALA A 405 -0.98 16.26 -4.27
N PHE A 406 -0.45 17.44 -4.64
CA PHE A 406 -1.16 18.49 -5.38
C PHE A 406 -2.43 19.05 -4.69
N MET A 407 -2.55 18.87 -3.36
CA MET A 407 -3.66 19.40 -2.56
C MET A 407 -3.19 20.48 -1.56
N PRO A 408 -3.98 21.54 -1.33
CA PRO A 408 -3.69 22.49 -0.26
C PRO A 408 -3.91 21.90 1.14
N MET A 409 -3.00 22.13 2.08
CA MET A 409 -3.09 21.64 3.46
C MET A 409 -2.28 22.50 4.44
N TYR A 410 -2.52 22.31 5.73
CA TYR A 410 -1.70 22.90 6.79
C TYR A 410 -0.68 21.88 7.28
N PHE A 411 0.56 22.32 7.48
CA PHE A 411 1.58 21.55 8.17
C PHE A 411 1.82 22.14 9.56
N PHE A 412 2.25 21.30 10.50
CA PHE A 412 2.65 21.79 11.82
C PHE A 412 3.89 22.68 11.74
N ASN A 413 3.86 23.77 12.51
CA ASN A 413 5.04 24.61 12.72
C ASN A 413 5.98 23.93 13.73
N MET A 414 7.16 23.50 13.26
CA MET A 414 8.18 22.82 14.08
C MET A 414 9.26 23.76 14.63
N MET A 415 9.17 25.07 14.34
CA MET A 415 10.08 26.05 14.95
C MET A 415 9.79 26.23 16.44
N ALA A 416 8.57 25.90 16.88
CA ALA A 416 8.23 25.74 18.28
C ALA A 416 8.75 24.36 18.74
N LYS A 417 9.76 24.34 19.62
CA LYS A 417 10.45 23.11 20.08
C LYS A 417 9.52 22.04 20.71
N ASP A 418 8.29 22.40 21.06
CA ASP A 418 7.30 21.52 21.70
C ASP A 418 5.89 21.82 21.16
N ASN A 419 5.64 21.54 19.88
CA ASN A 419 4.29 21.68 19.33
C ASN A 419 3.36 20.62 19.96
N PRO A 420 2.35 21.00 20.76
CA PRO A 420 1.51 20.07 21.51
C PRO A 420 0.58 19.23 20.64
N LEU A 421 0.52 19.50 19.33
CA LEU A 421 -0.28 18.75 18.37
C LEU A 421 0.45 17.52 17.83
N VAL A 422 1.75 17.37 18.12
CA VAL A 422 2.60 16.31 17.57
C VAL A 422 2.92 15.27 18.63
N ASP A 423 2.77 13.99 18.30
CA ASP A 423 2.95 12.83 19.19
C ASP A 423 2.23 12.98 20.53
N THR A 424 0.91 12.99 20.50
CA THR A 424 0.14 13.24 21.74
C THR A 424 0.14 12.06 22.72
N GLY A 425 0.69 10.91 22.33
CA GLY A 425 0.64 9.64 23.08
C GLY A 425 -0.62 8.81 22.82
N GLY A 426 -1.57 9.33 22.05
CA GLY A 426 -2.76 8.62 21.64
C GLY A 426 -2.56 7.82 20.34
N LEU A 427 -3.30 6.72 20.14
CA LEU A 427 -3.17 5.83 18.97
C LEU A 427 -4.44 5.75 18.10
N GLY A 428 -5.44 6.60 18.35
CA GLY A 428 -6.77 6.52 17.74
C GLY A 428 -6.98 7.27 16.42
N CYS A 429 -5.96 7.96 15.89
CA CYS A 429 -6.05 8.72 14.63
C CYS A 429 -6.29 7.84 13.40
N SER A 430 -6.57 8.48 12.26
CA SER A 430 -6.65 7.87 10.93
C SER A 430 -5.41 7.02 10.57
N SER A 431 -5.53 6.14 9.58
CA SER A 431 -4.41 5.28 9.14
C SER A 431 -3.38 5.99 8.28
N ALA A 432 -3.76 7.09 7.63
CA ALA A 432 -2.90 7.89 6.77
C ALA A 432 -3.23 9.38 6.92
N ASP A 433 -2.26 10.23 6.60
CA ASP A 433 -2.38 11.68 6.55
C ASP A 433 -2.94 12.17 5.19
N GLN A 434 -3.16 13.47 5.03
CA GLN A 434 -3.83 14.04 3.85
C GLN A 434 -3.04 13.85 2.55
N ARG A 435 -1.72 13.68 2.64
CA ARG A 435 -0.85 13.32 1.50
C ARG A 435 -0.97 11.84 1.15
N GLY A 436 -1.62 11.07 2.03
CA GLY A 436 -1.78 9.64 2.01
C GLY A 436 -0.64 8.89 2.71
N ILE A 437 0.27 9.58 3.40
CA ILE A 437 1.37 8.93 4.13
C ILE A 437 0.79 8.17 5.33
N ASN A 438 1.09 6.88 5.46
CA ASN A 438 0.60 6.09 6.59
C ASN A 438 1.13 6.63 7.93
N ARG A 439 0.22 6.77 8.89
CA ARG A 439 0.54 7.10 10.28
C ARG A 439 0.99 5.84 11.00
N LEU A 440 2.22 5.86 11.51
CA LEU A 440 2.77 4.73 12.24
C LEU A 440 2.53 4.88 13.74
N LYS A 441 2.01 3.81 14.32
CA LYS A 441 1.62 3.70 15.73
C LYS A 441 2.52 2.64 16.35
N THR A 442 3.72 3.04 16.76
CA THR A 442 4.77 2.08 17.13
C THR A 442 5.64 2.60 18.26
N ASN A 443 6.01 1.69 19.15
CA ASN A 443 7.05 1.93 20.13
C ASN A 443 8.40 1.95 19.41
N ASN A 444 9.17 3.02 19.58
CA ASN A 444 10.46 3.18 18.91
C ASN A 444 11.54 2.34 19.59
N SER A 445 12.58 2.07 18.81
CA SER A 445 13.70 1.18 19.03
C SER A 445 14.63 1.55 20.21
N VAL A 446 15.06 0.54 20.98
CA VAL A 446 16.27 0.33 21.82
C VAL A 446 16.79 1.46 22.74
N ALA A 447 16.93 2.70 22.25
CA ALA A 447 17.54 3.80 22.99
C ALA A 447 16.49 4.55 23.85
N SER A 448 16.85 4.83 25.10
CA SER A 448 15.97 5.41 26.12
C SER A 448 15.53 6.87 25.87
N ASP A 449 16.06 7.51 24.82
CA ASP A 449 15.80 8.90 24.44
C ASP A 449 14.87 9.06 23.22
N GLN A 450 14.47 7.95 22.57
CA GLN A 450 13.55 8.00 21.42
C GLN A 450 12.10 7.89 21.91
N LYS A 451 11.32 8.96 21.79
CA LYS A 451 9.87 8.94 22.07
C LYS A 451 9.16 7.98 21.11
N GLU A 452 8.15 7.25 21.60
CA GLU A 452 7.26 6.43 20.75
C GLU A 452 6.55 7.31 19.71
N ASN A 453 6.39 6.80 18.50
CA ASN A 453 5.58 7.48 17.48
C ASN A 453 4.10 7.26 17.82
N SER A 454 3.38 8.35 18.04
CA SER A 454 1.96 8.37 18.37
C SER A 454 1.24 9.36 17.46
N CYS A 455 -0.08 9.37 17.51
CA CYS A 455 -0.87 10.18 16.59
C CYS A 455 -0.67 11.68 16.77
N ASP A 456 -0.48 12.38 15.66
CA ASP A 456 -0.64 13.84 15.60
C ASP A 456 -2.13 14.25 15.51
N ILE A 457 -2.48 15.39 16.08
CA ILE A 457 -3.83 15.99 15.97
C ILE A 457 -3.89 16.91 14.75
N GLY A 458 -4.72 16.58 13.77
CA GLY A 458 -4.86 17.31 12.50
C GLY A 458 -4.82 16.39 11.28
N SER A 459 -4.83 16.98 10.08
CA SER A 459 -4.89 16.25 8.80
C SER A 459 -3.54 15.75 8.28
N THR A 460 -2.43 16.37 8.66
CA THR A 460 -1.07 15.93 8.32
C THR A 460 -0.41 15.19 9.48
N GLU A 461 0.64 14.43 9.18
CA GLU A 461 1.52 13.78 10.16
C GLU A 461 2.97 14.28 9.99
N VAL A 462 3.72 14.40 11.08
CA VAL A 462 5.17 14.61 11.06
C VAL A 462 5.89 13.27 10.93
N LEU A 463 6.65 13.09 9.86
CA LEU A 463 7.56 11.95 9.79
C LEU A 463 8.80 12.21 10.63
N ARG A 464 9.17 11.23 11.44
CA ARG A 464 10.40 11.24 12.24
C ARG A 464 11.24 10.03 11.88
N LEU A 465 12.55 10.26 11.76
CA LEU A 465 13.50 9.19 11.51
C LEU A 465 13.34 8.09 12.57
N THR A 466 12.99 6.88 12.14
CA THR A 466 12.83 5.72 13.02
C THR A 466 13.43 4.49 12.36
N ALA A 467 14.42 3.89 13.01
CA ALA A 467 14.93 2.57 12.68
C ALA A 467 14.07 1.50 13.38
N PHE A 468 13.82 0.38 12.72
CA PHE A 468 13.02 -0.72 13.29
C PHE A 468 13.84 -1.98 13.50
N ASN A 469 13.46 -2.75 14.52
CA ASN A 469 14.01 -4.09 14.71
C ASN A 469 13.61 -4.98 13.52
N VAL A 470 14.60 -5.60 12.89
CA VAL A 470 14.40 -6.49 11.73
C VAL A 470 14.88 -7.89 12.07
N SER A 471 14.10 -8.91 11.72
CA SER A 471 14.41 -10.31 12.06
C SER A 471 14.41 -11.22 10.83
N GLY A 472 15.34 -12.17 10.80
CA GLY A 472 15.51 -13.10 9.68
C GLY A 472 16.41 -14.29 9.98
N ALA A 473 16.49 -15.20 9.01
CA ALA A 473 17.43 -16.31 8.97
C ALA A 473 18.23 -16.24 7.67
N ASN A 474 19.35 -16.95 7.58
CA ASN A 474 20.04 -17.08 6.30
C ASN A 474 19.17 -17.88 5.33
N GLU A 475 19.24 -17.50 4.06
CA GLU A 475 18.55 -18.20 2.96
C GLU A 475 19.59 -18.88 2.08
N SER A 476 19.16 -19.89 1.32
CA SER A 476 20.01 -20.54 0.33
C SER A 476 20.58 -19.54 -0.67
N MET A 477 21.91 -19.50 -0.78
CA MET A 477 22.63 -18.62 -1.70
C MET A 477 22.29 -18.93 -3.16
N THR A 478 22.15 -20.20 -3.51
CA THR A 478 21.80 -20.64 -4.88
C THR A 478 20.40 -20.15 -5.27
N ILE A 479 19.43 -20.26 -4.37
CA ILE A 479 18.06 -19.78 -4.58
C ILE A 479 18.04 -18.25 -4.72
N ARG A 480 18.78 -17.52 -3.87
CA ARG A 480 18.84 -16.06 -3.93
C ARG A 480 19.47 -15.56 -5.23
N LEU A 481 20.63 -16.08 -5.60
CA LEU A 481 21.31 -15.69 -6.85
C LEU A 481 20.47 -16.05 -8.08
N LYS A 482 19.80 -17.22 -8.05
CA LYS A 482 18.85 -17.60 -9.09
C LYS A 482 17.69 -16.61 -9.18
N TYR A 483 17.10 -16.20 -8.06
CA TYR A 483 16.02 -15.22 -8.05
C TYR A 483 16.46 -13.89 -8.67
N TYR A 484 17.63 -13.36 -8.29
CA TYR A 484 18.13 -12.11 -8.88
C TYR A 484 18.35 -12.23 -10.39
N LYS A 485 18.93 -13.34 -10.84
CA LYS A 485 19.13 -13.62 -12.27
C LYS A 485 17.80 -13.72 -13.02
N ASP A 486 16.84 -14.49 -12.50
CA ASP A 486 15.54 -14.67 -13.12
C ASP A 486 14.77 -13.33 -13.22
N GLN A 487 14.83 -12.48 -12.18
CA GLN A 487 14.22 -11.14 -12.22
C GLN A 487 14.89 -10.25 -13.26
N LEU A 488 16.23 -10.24 -13.30
CA LEU A 488 17.00 -9.48 -14.28
C LEU A 488 16.62 -9.86 -15.72
N GLU A 489 16.52 -11.17 -16.01
CA GLU A 489 16.13 -11.67 -17.33
C GLU A 489 14.70 -11.25 -17.71
N VAL A 490 13.76 -11.26 -16.74
CA VAL A 490 12.39 -10.78 -16.97
C VAL A 490 12.37 -9.32 -17.37
N TYR A 491 13.07 -8.45 -16.64
CA TYR A 491 13.06 -7.02 -16.96
C TYR A 491 13.78 -6.69 -18.27
N LYS A 492 14.90 -7.38 -18.58
CA LYS A 492 15.55 -7.24 -19.90
C LYS A 492 14.61 -7.61 -21.03
N LYS A 493 13.90 -8.72 -20.91
CA LYS A 493 12.90 -9.15 -21.89
C LYS A 493 11.76 -8.13 -22.05
N LEU A 494 11.30 -7.51 -20.96
CA LEU A 494 10.25 -6.47 -21.03
C LEU A 494 10.75 -5.22 -21.76
N VAL A 495 12.01 -4.83 -21.61
CA VAL A 495 12.60 -3.69 -22.32
C VAL A 495 12.77 -3.98 -23.82
N ASP A 496 13.13 -5.21 -24.19
CA ASP A 496 13.37 -5.59 -25.58
C ASP A 496 12.09 -5.90 -26.38
N GLU A 497 10.95 -6.09 -25.70
CA GLU A 497 9.65 -6.40 -26.32
C GLU A 497 9.03 -5.16 -27.01
N PRO A 498 8.82 -5.18 -28.34
CA PRO A 498 8.32 -4.00 -29.07
C PRO A 498 6.93 -3.50 -28.65
N LYS A 499 6.10 -4.38 -28.06
CA LYS A 499 4.75 -4.06 -27.60
C LYS A 499 4.70 -3.47 -26.19
N THR A 500 5.84 -3.40 -25.50
CA THR A 500 5.91 -2.82 -24.16
C THR A 500 5.53 -1.34 -24.21
N ASN A 501 4.68 -0.92 -23.26
CA ASN A 501 4.35 0.49 -23.11
C ASN A 501 5.64 1.28 -22.81
N GLN A 502 5.95 2.26 -23.68
CA GLN A 502 7.14 3.09 -23.59
C GLN A 502 7.24 3.84 -22.26
N ASP A 503 6.10 4.16 -21.65
CA ASP A 503 6.06 4.80 -20.34
C ASP A 503 6.74 3.95 -19.26
N PHE A 504 6.68 2.61 -19.34
CA PHE A 504 7.25 1.73 -18.30
C PHE A 504 8.76 1.48 -18.44
N ILE A 505 9.35 1.84 -19.58
CA ILE A 505 10.76 1.54 -19.89
C ILE A 505 11.73 2.13 -18.86
N PRO A 506 11.60 3.39 -18.40
CA PRO A 506 12.46 3.93 -17.35
C PRO A 506 12.40 3.12 -16.04
N PHE A 507 11.20 2.70 -15.63
CA PHE A 507 11.05 1.84 -14.45
C PHE A 507 11.76 0.51 -14.63
N TYR A 508 11.57 -0.18 -15.77
CA TYR A 508 12.24 -1.47 -16.01
C TYR A 508 13.77 -1.34 -16.04
N LYS A 509 14.30 -0.26 -16.62
CA LYS A 509 15.75 0.02 -16.57
C LYS A 509 16.25 0.20 -15.13
N SER A 510 15.49 0.86 -14.26
CA SER A 510 15.85 0.99 -12.83
C SER A 510 15.87 -0.37 -12.11
N GLN A 511 14.98 -1.30 -12.48
CA GLN A 511 14.95 -2.65 -11.91
C GLN A 511 16.11 -3.51 -12.42
N ILE A 512 16.49 -3.37 -13.71
CA ILE A 512 17.68 -4.01 -14.28
C ILE A 512 18.92 -3.62 -13.47
N GLU A 513 19.16 -2.33 -13.26
CA GLU A 513 20.31 -1.85 -12.49
C GLU A 513 20.32 -2.41 -11.05
N LEU A 514 19.16 -2.42 -10.38
CA LEU A 514 19.03 -3.00 -9.04
C LEU A 514 19.42 -4.48 -9.01
N PHE A 515 18.83 -5.31 -9.89
CA PHE A 515 19.08 -6.75 -9.89
C PHE A 515 20.47 -7.11 -10.43
N GLU A 516 21.05 -6.30 -11.33
CA GLU A 516 22.45 -6.45 -11.75
C GLU A 516 23.42 -6.24 -10.59
N ASN A 517 23.25 -5.16 -9.83
CA ASN A 517 24.09 -4.87 -8.66
C ASN A 517 23.91 -5.93 -7.58
N LEU A 518 22.65 -6.30 -7.25
CA LEU A 518 22.38 -7.36 -6.28
C LEU A 518 23.02 -8.69 -6.70
N LEU A 519 22.90 -9.10 -7.96
CA LEU A 519 23.49 -10.35 -8.46
C LEU A 519 25.03 -10.30 -8.40
N LYS A 520 25.63 -9.22 -8.91
CA LYS A 520 27.09 -9.05 -8.98
C LYS A 520 27.72 -9.05 -7.59
N TYR A 521 27.30 -8.11 -6.74
CA TYR A 521 27.96 -7.90 -5.45
C TYR A 521 27.63 -8.99 -4.44
N THR A 522 26.45 -9.61 -4.50
CA THR A 522 26.15 -10.77 -3.64
C THR A 522 27.08 -11.92 -3.98
N LYS A 523 27.30 -12.19 -5.28
CA LYS A 523 28.19 -13.26 -5.73
C LYS A 523 29.66 -13.00 -5.36
N GLU A 524 30.15 -11.77 -5.56
CA GLU A 524 31.54 -11.38 -5.28
C GLU A 524 31.86 -11.36 -3.78
N ARG A 525 30.87 -11.03 -2.92
CA ARG A 525 31.10 -10.76 -1.50
C ARG A 525 30.51 -11.78 -0.55
N GLN A 526 29.84 -12.82 -1.06
CA GLN A 526 29.20 -13.86 -0.26
C GLN A 526 30.12 -14.41 0.85
N LYS A 527 29.53 -14.67 2.01
CA LYS A 527 30.14 -15.39 3.12
C LYS A 527 29.32 -16.63 3.45
N TYR A 528 29.92 -17.55 4.21
CA TYR A 528 29.22 -18.71 4.76
C TYR A 528 28.00 -18.27 5.59
N ARG A 529 26.82 -18.77 5.20
CA ARG A 529 25.49 -18.55 5.79
C ARG A 529 25.14 -17.08 6.04
N THR A 530 25.33 -16.22 5.06
CA THR A 530 25.08 -14.78 5.25
C THR A 530 23.57 -14.43 5.31
N ILE A 531 23.20 -13.63 6.31
CA ILE A 531 21.91 -12.92 6.39
C ILE A 531 22.11 -11.53 5.78
N TYR A 532 21.28 -11.19 4.80
CA TYR A 532 21.31 -9.90 4.12
C TYR A 532 20.06 -9.12 4.50
N THR A 533 20.24 -7.88 4.93
CA THR A 533 19.15 -7.06 5.47
C THR A 533 19.21 -5.67 4.85
N ASP A 534 18.16 -5.28 4.13
CA ASP A 534 17.95 -3.89 3.73
C ASP A 534 17.34 -3.13 4.93
N VAL A 535 18.17 -2.29 5.57
CA VAL A 535 17.76 -1.50 6.74
C VAL A 535 16.94 -0.25 6.37
N PHE A 536 16.88 0.11 5.09
CA PHE A 536 16.03 1.21 4.61
C PHE A 536 14.60 0.76 4.31
N GLU A 537 14.37 -0.52 4.04
CA GLU A 537 13.04 -1.02 3.62
C GLU A 537 11.96 -0.85 4.70
N GLN A 538 12.32 -0.96 5.98
CA GLN A 538 11.36 -0.91 7.10
C GLN A 538 11.36 0.40 7.89
N GLY A 539 12.41 1.22 7.75
CA GLY A 539 12.56 2.46 8.51
C GLY A 539 11.56 3.56 8.10
N LEU A 540 11.38 4.54 8.99
CA LEU A 540 10.77 5.82 8.64
C LEU A 540 11.83 6.86 8.28
N PRO A 541 11.64 7.62 7.20
CA PRO A 541 12.46 8.79 6.90
C PRO A 541 12.17 9.96 7.83
N ASP A 542 13.04 10.96 7.77
CA ASP A 542 12.82 12.29 8.35
C ASP A 542 12.18 13.23 7.31
N GLU A 543 11.70 14.38 7.76
CA GLU A 543 11.21 15.46 6.91
C GLU A 543 12.02 16.73 7.06
N LEU A 544 12.23 17.43 5.93
CA LEU A 544 12.78 18.78 5.94
C LEU A 544 11.66 19.79 5.66
N VAL A 545 11.57 20.82 6.47
CA VAL A 545 10.66 21.94 6.23
C VAL A 545 11.33 22.89 5.24
N SER A 546 10.76 23.01 4.04
CA SER A 546 11.17 23.98 3.03
C SER A 546 10.96 25.42 3.54
N ALA A 547 11.56 26.40 2.86
CA ALA A 547 11.39 27.82 3.20
C ALA A 547 9.92 28.28 3.21
N ASN A 548 9.06 27.62 2.43
CA ASN A 548 7.63 27.93 2.31
C ASN A 548 6.73 27.07 3.20
N GLY A 549 7.33 26.28 4.10
CA GLY A 549 6.59 25.48 5.10
C GLY A 549 6.04 24.15 4.59
N VAL A 550 6.31 23.77 3.33
CA VAL A 550 6.05 22.42 2.79
C VAL A 550 7.06 21.44 3.36
N ARG A 551 6.63 20.20 3.61
CA ARG A 551 7.46 19.13 4.17
C ARG A 551 7.95 18.16 3.11
N GLU A 552 9.26 18.15 2.93
CA GLU A 552 9.96 17.28 1.98
C GLU A 552 10.40 15.99 2.67
N VAL A 553 9.93 14.85 2.17
CA VAL A 553 10.32 13.53 2.69
C VAL A 553 11.76 13.22 2.28
N ARG A 554 12.65 13.06 3.27
CA ARG A 554 14.03 12.64 3.04
C ARG A 554 14.08 11.13 3.03
N HIS A 555 13.82 10.51 1.89
CA HIS A 555 13.76 9.05 1.80
C HIS A 555 15.02 8.34 2.30
N LEU A 556 14.80 7.22 2.97
CA LEU A 556 15.87 6.35 3.48
C LEU A 556 16.69 5.78 2.31
N ASN A 557 17.86 6.39 2.08
CA ASN A 557 18.80 6.02 1.05
C ASN A 557 20.19 6.57 1.41
N LEU A 558 21.20 6.18 0.62
CA LEU A 558 22.59 6.59 0.81
C LEU A 558 22.85 8.09 0.55
N GLU A 559 21.98 8.78 -0.18
CA GLU A 559 22.11 10.22 -0.42
C GLU A 559 21.72 11.02 0.83
N ASN A 560 20.76 10.52 1.60
CA ASN A 560 20.16 11.21 2.73
C ASN A 560 20.68 10.74 4.09
N TYR A 561 21.14 9.49 4.20
CA TYR A 561 21.50 8.88 5.48
C TYR A 561 22.84 8.16 5.45
N ASP A 562 23.54 8.19 6.58
CA ASP A 562 24.65 7.31 6.89
C ASP A 562 24.16 6.10 7.69
N VAL A 563 24.73 4.93 7.39
CA VAL A 563 24.45 3.68 8.09
C VAL A 563 25.68 3.28 8.90
N ARG A 564 25.49 3.04 10.20
CA ARG A 564 26.52 2.44 11.06
C ARG A 564 26.03 1.12 11.59
N VAL A 565 26.93 0.16 11.74
CA VAL A 565 26.60 -1.19 12.18
C VAL A 565 27.63 -1.64 13.20
N LYS A 566 27.17 -2.34 14.24
CA LYS A 566 27.99 -2.94 15.28
C LYS A 566 27.49 -4.35 15.58
N SER A 567 28.41 -5.32 15.70
CA SER A 567 28.07 -6.66 16.18
C SER A 567 27.88 -6.66 17.69
N LEU A 568 26.81 -7.28 18.18
CA LEU A 568 26.55 -7.40 19.62
C LEU A 568 26.83 -8.79 20.16
N GLY A 569 26.47 -9.85 19.43
CA GLY A 569 26.71 -11.24 19.81
C GLY A 569 25.44 -12.08 19.91
N VAL A 570 25.40 -13.04 20.85
CA VAL A 570 24.31 -14.03 20.95
C VAL A 570 23.58 -13.93 22.27
N GLY A 571 22.26 -14.01 22.22
CA GLY A 571 21.41 -13.98 23.41
C GLY A 571 19.93 -13.84 23.08
N LYS A 572 19.22 -13.04 23.87
CA LYS A 572 17.77 -12.83 23.79
C LYS A 572 17.40 -11.41 24.21
N PHE A 573 16.11 -11.07 24.13
CA PHE A 573 15.59 -9.85 24.75
C PHE A 573 15.33 -10.02 26.24
N ASP A 574 15.51 -8.93 27.00
CA ASP A 574 15.01 -8.80 28.37
C ASP A 574 13.53 -8.32 28.39
N SER A 575 13.02 -7.95 29.56
CA SER A 575 11.64 -7.44 29.72
C SER A 575 11.38 -6.10 29.06
N ASP A 576 12.44 -5.33 28.78
CA ASP A 576 12.39 -3.99 28.20
C ASP A 576 12.76 -4.01 26.71
N GLU A 577 12.75 -5.21 26.10
CA GLU A 577 13.12 -5.46 24.70
C GLU A 577 14.57 -5.04 24.35
N LYS A 578 15.47 -5.04 25.33
CA LYS A 578 16.90 -4.79 25.12
C LYS A 578 17.69 -6.08 25.01
N PHE A 579 18.79 -6.03 24.24
CA PHE A 579 19.66 -7.18 24.08
C PHE A 579 20.30 -7.60 25.42
N GLN A 580 20.07 -8.85 25.81
CA GLN A 580 20.72 -9.53 26.92
C GLN A 580 21.46 -10.75 26.37
N GLY A 581 22.79 -10.66 26.28
CA GLY A 581 23.61 -11.72 25.72
C GLY A 581 25.11 -11.51 25.94
N ARG A 582 25.91 -12.24 25.16
CA ARG A 582 27.38 -12.19 25.23
C ARG A 582 27.95 -11.81 23.88
N GLU A 583 28.99 -10.98 23.90
CA GLU A 583 29.74 -10.66 22.70
C GLU A 583 30.37 -11.91 22.08
N ASP A 584 30.24 -12.04 20.76
CA ASP A 584 30.79 -13.15 19.99
C ASP A 584 31.73 -12.60 18.92
N LYS A 585 33.03 -12.89 19.06
CA LYS A 585 34.07 -12.40 18.13
C LYS A 585 33.92 -12.99 16.72
N ASN A 586 33.25 -14.14 16.59
CA ASN A 586 33.02 -14.81 15.32
C ASN A 586 31.81 -14.23 14.58
N LEU A 587 30.91 -13.53 15.26
CA LEU A 587 29.82 -12.79 14.62
C LEU A 587 30.36 -11.51 13.97
N LYS A 588 29.97 -11.27 12.72
CA LYS A 588 30.30 -10.06 11.97
C LYS A 588 29.03 -9.44 11.40
N CYS A 589 28.99 -8.12 11.47
CA CYS A 589 27.92 -7.29 10.94
C CYS A 589 28.57 -6.15 10.17
N VAL A 590 28.37 -6.10 8.86
CA VAL A 590 29.05 -5.15 7.97
C VAL A 590 28.01 -4.49 7.08
N TRP A 591 28.03 -3.16 6.99
CA TRP A 591 27.27 -2.42 5.99
C TRP A 591 27.99 -2.51 4.64
N ASP A 592 27.27 -2.96 3.62
CA ASP A 592 27.74 -2.96 2.24
C ASP A 592 26.95 -1.90 1.44
N ALA A 593 27.62 -0.81 1.07
CA ALA A 593 26.98 0.32 0.39
C ALA A 593 26.57 -0.01 -1.06
N ASP A 594 27.25 -0.93 -1.74
CA ASP A 594 26.90 -1.30 -3.12
C ASP A 594 25.67 -2.21 -3.15
N LEU A 595 25.56 -3.11 -2.16
CA LEU A 595 24.36 -3.92 -1.94
C LEU A 595 23.22 -3.15 -1.30
N LYS A 596 23.53 -2.03 -0.62
CA LYS A 596 22.61 -1.31 0.27
C LYS A 596 22.01 -2.22 1.33
N GLN A 597 22.82 -3.16 1.83
CA GLN A 597 22.40 -4.17 2.80
C GLN A 597 23.44 -4.31 3.90
N VAL A 598 22.96 -4.60 5.11
CA VAL A 598 23.79 -5.12 6.18
C VAL A 598 23.96 -6.62 5.99
N MET A 599 25.21 -7.07 5.94
CA MET A 599 25.57 -8.47 5.94
C MET A 599 25.89 -8.91 7.37
N MET A 600 25.10 -9.83 7.89
CA MET A 600 25.36 -10.53 9.14
C MET A 600 25.83 -11.96 8.82
N TYR A 601 27.01 -12.34 9.29
CA TYR A 601 27.61 -13.65 9.02
C TYR A 601 28.54 -14.07 10.16
N ARG A 602 28.96 -15.34 10.17
CA ARG A 602 29.91 -15.89 11.14
C ARG A 602 31.23 -16.28 10.48
N LEU A 603 32.31 -16.22 11.26
CA LEU A 603 33.65 -16.73 10.87
C LEU A 603 33.86 -18.20 11.24
N ASP A 604 32.91 -18.79 11.97
CA ASP A 604 32.81 -20.21 12.28
C ASP A 604 31.55 -20.81 11.64
N ASP A 605 31.40 -22.14 11.69
CA ASP A 605 30.28 -22.84 11.07
C ASP A 605 29.11 -23.13 12.05
N ARG A 606 29.06 -22.41 13.18
CA ARG A 606 28.06 -22.65 14.22
C ARG A 606 26.67 -22.19 13.79
N ILE A 607 25.67 -23.05 13.98
CA ILE A 607 24.26 -22.67 13.89
C ILE A 607 23.79 -21.96 15.17
N THR A 608 22.77 -21.14 15.08
CA THR A 608 22.20 -20.46 16.25
C THR A 608 21.49 -21.47 17.16
N PRO A 609 21.82 -21.54 18.46
CA PRO A 609 21.16 -22.43 19.41
C PRO A 609 19.65 -22.18 19.51
N SER A 610 18.88 -23.25 19.78
CA SER A 610 17.43 -23.12 19.98
C SER A 610 17.13 -22.23 21.19
N GLY A 611 16.35 -21.16 20.97
CA GLY A 611 15.95 -20.20 22.00
C GLY A 611 16.81 -18.92 22.06
N ASP A 612 17.95 -18.91 21.38
CA ASP A 612 18.81 -17.74 21.24
C ASP A 612 18.70 -17.12 19.83
N PHE A 613 19.16 -15.88 19.70
CA PHE A 613 19.32 -15.16 18.44
C PHE A 613 20.69 -14.47 18.38
N GLU A 614 21.11 -14.16 17.15
CA GLU A 614 22.32 -13.38 16.87
C GLU A 614 21.92 -11.92 16.66
N PHE A 615 22.66 -10.98 17.24
CA PHE A 615 22.30 -9.57 17.26
C PHE A 615 23.38 -8.69 16.63
N CYS A 616 22.95 -7.84 15.69
CA CYS A 616 23.66 -6.61 15.33
C CYS A 616 22.85 -5.41 15.80
N GLU A 617 23.53 -4.33 16.13
CA GLU A 617 22.95 -3.00 16.23
C GLU A 617 23.24 -2.24 14.94
N TYR A 618 22.28 -1.48 14.44
CA TYR A 618 22.49 -0.55 13.35
C TYR A 618 21.88 0.81 13.68
N SER A 619 22.48 1.88 13.17
CA SER A 619 21.94 3.23 13.27
C SER A 619 21.84 3.88 11.90
N LEU A 620 20.77 4.66 11.72
CA LEU A 620 20.55 5.55 10.60
C LEU A 620 20.74 6.98 11.11
N SER A 621 21.65 7.73 10.49
CA SER A 621 21.90 9.14 10.84
C SER A 621 21.61 10.03 9.64
N SER A 622 20.76 11.05 9.82
CA SER A 622 20.45 12.00 8.75
C SER A 622 21.68 12.84 8.40
N LYS A 623 21.94 13.03 7.10
CA LYS A 623 23.03 13.89 6.64
C LYS A 623 22.67 15.37 6.76
N LYS A 624 21.37 15.68 6.81
CA LYS A 624 20.80 17.03 6.95
C LYS A 624 19.44 16.95 7.66
N PRO A 625 19.01 18.01 8.36
CA PRO A 625 19.78 19.20 8.75
C PRO A 625 20.81 18.87 9.85
N ALA A 626 21.73 19.80 10.17
CA ALA A 626 22.68 19.65 11.28
C ALA A 626 22.11 20.33 12.54
N PRO A 627 22.18 19.70 13.74
CA PRO A 627 22.79 18.40 14.03
C PRO A 627 21.97 17.22 13.49
N ALA A 628 22.66 16.13 13.13
CA ALA A 628 22.06 14.94 12.53
C ALA A 628 21.11 14.23 13.50
N ASN A 629 19.88 13.96 13.05
CA ASN A 629 18.95 13.07 13.74
C ASN A 629 19.44 11.63 13.54
N THR A 630 19.50 10.85 14.62
CA THR A 630 19.95 9.46 14.58
C THR A 630 18.90 8.56 15.22
N SER A 631 18.66 7.39 14.62
CA SER A 631 17.81 6.33 15.20
C SER A 631 18.52 4.98 15.09
N THR A 632 18.37 4.14 16.11
CA THR A 632 19.16 2.92 16.31
C THR A 632 18.26 1.73 16.63
N ALA A 633 18.44 0.61 15.93
CA ALA A 633 17.66 -0.62 16.13
C ALA A 633 18.50 -1.89 15.96
N TYR A 634 17.88 -3.05 16.17
CA TYR A 634 18.53 -4.36 16.07
C TYR A 634 18.25 -5.09 14.76
N ILE A 635 19.25 -5.82 14.27
CA ILE A 635 19.10 -6.92 13.33
C ILE A 635 19.20 -8.22 14.13
N ILE A 636 18.16 -9.04 14.04
CA ILE A 636 17.98 -10.26 14.82
C ILE A 636 18.06 -11.45 13.87
N GLY A 637 19.18 -12.14 13.89
CA GLY A 637 19.50 -13.24 12.98
C GLY A 637 19.38 -14.61 13.62
N SER A 638 19.18 -15.62 12.77
CA SER A 638 19.40 -17.02 13.10
C SER A 638 20.14 -17.71 11.96
N PHE A 639 21.28 -18.33 12.28
CA PHE A 639 22.03 -19.13 11.34
C PHE A 639 21.55 -20.57 11.40
N VAL A 640 21.06 -21.08 10.27
CA VAL A 640 20.58 -22.43 10.08
C VAL A 640 21.37 -23.10 8.98
N ASN A 641 21.50 -24.43 9.06
CA ASN A 641 22.04 -25.22 7.97
C ASN A 641 21.07 -25.21 6.77
N VAL A 642 21.60 -24.97 5.58
CA VAL A 642 20.85 -25.07 4.33
C VAL A 642 21.11 -26.43 3.71
N ALA A 643 20.08 -27.28 3.71
CA ALA A 643 20.19 -28.63 3.15
C ALA A 643 20.57 -28.63 1.65
N PRO A 644 21.24 -29.68 1.17
CA PRO A 644 21.64 -29.81 -0.22
C PRO A 644 20.42 -29.99 -1.15
N GLU A 645 20.62 -29.81 -2.44
CA GLU A 645 19.63 -30.06 -3.48
C GLU A 645 20.03 -31.26 -4.34
N ALA A 646 19.11 -32.22 -4.51
CA ALA A 646 19.32 -33.37 -5.39
C ALA A 646 18.47 -33.25 -6.67
N LYS A 647 19.07 -33.57 -7.83
CA LYS A 647 18.42 -33.50 -9.15
C LYS A 647 18.10 -34.87 -9.71
N LYS A 648 17.13 -34.91 -10.62
CA LYS A 648 16.74 -36.16 -11.29
C LYS A 648 17.89 -36.71 -12.15
N ALA A 649 18.01 -38.03 -12.16
CA ALA A 649 18.96 -38.77 -12.98
C ALA A 649 18.21 -39.74 -13.91
N SER A 650 18.76 -39.99 -15.10
CA SER A 650 18.23 -41.02 -16.00
C SER A 650 19.38 -41.83 -16.57
N PHE A 651 19.26 -43.15 -16.45
CA PHE A 651 20.23 -44.10 -16.96
C PHE A 651 19.54 -45.16 -17.81
N GLU A 652 20.28 -45.70 -18.79
CA GLU A 652 19.78 -46.75 -19.67
C GLU A 652 20.30 -48.11 -19.21
N ILE A 653 19.41 -49.10 -19.23
CA ILE A 653 19.71 -50.49 -18.92
C ILE A 653 19.27 -51.38 -20.09
N ARG A 654 20.05 -52.45 -20.36
CA ARG A 654 19.77 -53.38 -21.46
C ARG A 654 18.95 -54.58 -20.99
N TYR A 655 17.92 -54.92 -21.76
CA TYR A 655 17.11 -56.10 -21.55
C TYR A 655 17.94 -57.38 -21.72
N GLY A 656 17.75 -58.37 -20.85
CA GLY A 656 18.37 -59.69 -20.95
C GLY A 656 19.82 -59.79 -20.43
N GLU A 657 20.45 -58.68 -20.07
CA GLU A 657 21.84 -58.66 -19.56
C GLU A 657 21.86 -58.38 -18.05
N ALA A 658 22.69 -59.13 -17.29
CA ALA A 658 22.97 -58.86 -15.88
C ALA A 658 23.95 -57.68 -15.73
N GLN A 659 23.55 -56.52 -16.23
CA GLN A 659 24.38 -55.31 -16.26
C GLN A 659 24.49 -54.70 -14.85
N LYS A 660 25.73 -54.50 -14.39
CA LYS A 660 26.03 -53.61 -13.27
C LYS A 660 26.30 -52.21 -13.80
N LEU A 661 25.38 -51.28 -13.54
CA LEU A 661 25.50 -49.89 -13.94
C LEU A 661 26.19 -49.11 -12.82
N GLN A 662 27.41 -48.62 -13.06
CA GLN A 662 28.02 -47.66 -12.14
C GLN A 662 27.35 -46.30 -12.29
N VAL A 663 26.91 -45.72 -11.17
CA VAL A 663 26.29 -44.41 -11.10
C VAL A 663 27.08 -43.51 -10.16
N ASP A 664 27.30 -42.28 -10.61
CA ASP A 664 27.82 -41.21 -9.76
C ASP A 664 26.71 -40.16 -9.59
N LEU A 665 26.19 -40.05 -8.37
CA LEU A 665 25.04 -39.21 -8.06
C LEU A 665 25.44 -37.86 -7.47
N LEU A 666 26.67 -37.71 -6.94
CA LEU A 666 27.14 -36.46 -6.34
C LEU A 666 27.28 -35.31 -7.36
N PRO A 667 27.67 -35.54 -8.63
CA PRO A 667 27.64 -34.50 -9.67
C PRO A 667 26.23 -33.98 -9.98
N LEU A 668 25.19 -34.70 -9.57
CA LEU A 668 23.78 -34.33 -9.73
C LEU A 668 23.20 -33.65 -8.49
N THR A 669 24.02 -33.38 -7.48
CA THR A 669 23.64 -32.69 -6.25
C THR A 669 24.37 -31.36 -6.12
N ASN A 670 23.87 -30.48 -5.26
CA ASN A 670 24.50 -29.21 -4.95
C ASN A 670 24.32 -28.85 -3.47
N ASP A 671 25.40 -28.51 -2.78
CA ASP A 671 25.39 -28.02 -1.39
C ASP A 671 25.88 -26.56 -1.26
N ASP A 672 25.94 -25.81 -2.36
CA ASP A 672 26.38 -24.40 -2.38
C ASP A 672 25.37 -23.47 -1.67
N GLY A 673 24.27 -23.99 -1.13
CA GLY A 673 23.20 -23.22 -0.48
C GLY A 673 23.69 -22.45 0.75
N ASP A 674 24.63 -23.02 1.49
CA ASP A 674 25.28 -22.37 2.63
C ASP A 674 26.24 -21.23 2.21
N GLY A 675 26.63 -21.14 0.93
CA GLY A 675 27.60 -20.16 0.44
C GLY A 675 29.06 -20.59 0.61
N ASP A 676 29.98 -19.63 0.50
CA ASP A 676 31.42 -19.91 0.36
C ASP A 676 32.08 -20.38 1.67
N VAL A 677 32.35 -21.69 1.77
CA VAL A 677 33.06 -22.32 2.89
C VAL A 677 34.49 -21.82 3.07
N SER A 678 35.14 -21.30 2.02
CA SER A 678 36.51 -20.79 2.11
C SER A 678 36.61 -19.53 2.96
N GLN A 679 35.47 -18.87 3.23
CA GLN A 679 35.37 -17.69 4.10
C GLN A 679 35.35 -18.05 5.59
N LEU A 680 35.31 -19.33 5.95
CA LEU A 680 35.43 -19.79 7.34
C LEU A 680 36.88 -19.68 7.82
N SER A 681 37.06 -19.25 9.08
CA SER A 681 38.39 -19.07 9.66
C SER A 681 39.04 -20.37 10.15
N THR A 682 38.26 -21.37 10.56
CA THR A 682 38.75 -22.62 11.16
C THR A 682 38.48 -23.88 10.33
N LYS A 683 37.56 -23.81 9.35
CA LYS A 683 37.12 -24.95 8.52
C LYS A 683 36.97 -24.56 7.05
N SER A 684 37.96 -23.85 6.50
CA SER A 684 37.92 -23.34 5.12
C SER A 684 37.88 -24.44 4.04
N ASN A 685 38.21 -25.68 4.39
CA ASN A 685 38.19 -26.87 3.54
C ASN A 685 37.11 -27.88 3.95
N LYS A 686 36.04 -27.43 4.62
CA LYS A 686 34.89 -28.26 4.99
C LYS A 686 34.35 -29.00 3.76
N SER A 687 34.15 -30.32 3.88
CA SER A 687 33.50 -31.12 2.85
C SER A 687 32.07 -30.61 2.63
N SER A 688 31.59 -30.65 1.39
CA SER A 688 30.17 -30.38 1.08
C SER A 688 29.26 -31.50 1.55
N TYR A 689 29.74 -32.74 1.49
CA TYR A 689 28.91 -33.91 1.74
C TYR A 689 29.37 -34.69 2.96
N TYR A 690 28.42 -35.41 3.57
CA TYR A 690 28.67 -36.18 4.78
C TYR A 690 29.82 -37.19 4.61
N VAL A 691 30.72 -37.17 5.59
CA VAL A 691 31.76 -38.18 5.79
C VAL A 691 31.58 -38.83 7.16
N ASP A 692 31.91 -40.12 7.26
CA ASP A 692 31.88 -40.83 8.54
C ASP A 692 32.99 -40.37 9.50
N ALA A 693 33.01 -40.95 10.70
CA ALA A 693 34.02 -40.65 11.72
C ALA A 693 35.46 -41.01 11.29
N GLN A 694 35.63 -41.80 10.22
CA GLN A 694 36.91 -42.18 9.63
C GLN A 694 37.26 -41.33 8.41
N GLY A 695 36.45 -40.31 8.07
CA GLY A 695 36.65 -39.41 6.95
C GLY A 695 36.29 -40.01 5.59
N LYS A 696 35.50 -41.09 5.53
CA LYS A 696 35.04 -41.71 4.28
C LYS A 696 33.69 -41.12 3.86
N ASP A 697 33.52 -40.78 2.59
CA ASP A 697 32.24 -40.33 2.05
C ASP A 697 31.16 -41.42 2.17
N LEU A 698 30.01 -41.01 2.72
CA LEU A 698 28.85 -41.86 2.99
C LEU A 698 27.55 -41.03 2.90
N ALA A 699 27.45 -40.16 1.89
CA ALA A 699 26.42 -39.12 1.84
C ALA A 699 25.10 -39.54 1.19
N ILE A 700 25.05 -40.63 0.42
CA ILE A 700 23.88 -40.97 -0.41
C ILE A 700 22.97 -41.96 0.30
N ARG A 701 21.67 -41.69 0.37
CA ARG A 701 20.63 -42.60 0.83
C ARG A 701 19.62 -42.87 -0.26
N PHE A 702 19.30 -44.15 -0.49
CA PHE A 702 18.15 -44.53 -1.31
C PHE A 702 16.90 -44.59 -0.44
N THR A 703 16.01 -43.62 -0.57
CA THR A 703 14.79 -43.49 0.23
C THR A 703 13.63 -44.33 -0.32
N THR A 704 13.72 -44.77 -1.57
CA THR A 704 12.79 -45.75 -2.14
C THR A 704 13.53 -46.69 -3.07
N LEU A 705 13.65 -47.94 -2.63
CA LEU A 705 14.15 -49.07 -3.42
C LEU A 705 12.96 -49.95 -3.81
N ARG A 706 12.80 -50.23 -5.10
CA ARG A 706 11.77 -51.17 -5.60
C ARG A 706 12.41 -52.52 -5.92
N ASP A 707 11.64 -53.58 -5.71
CA ASP A 707 12.18 -54.94 -5.54
C ASP A 707 12.68 -55.69 -6.79
N PRO A 708 12.84 -55.10 -7.98
CA PRO A 708 13.79 -55.68 -8.92
C PRO A 708 15.12 -54.95 -8.98
N VAL A 709 15.39 -53.89 -8.21
CA VAL A 709 16.71 -53.22 -8.23
C VAL A 709 17.50 -53.50 -6.95
N SER A 710 18.73 -53.99 -7.12
CA SER A 710 19.73 -54.08 -6.05
C SER A 710 20.76 -52.97 -6.16
N VAL A 711 21.17 -52.42 -5.02
CA VAL A 711 22.25 -51.44 -4.89
C VAL A 711 23.44 -52.08 -4.20
N SER A 712 24.63 -51.92 -4.77
CA SER A 712 25.90 -52.26 -4.13
C SER A 712 26.85 -51.06 -4.23
N ALA A 713 27.63 -50.77 -3.20
CA ALA A 713 28.60 -49.68 -3.22
C ALA A 713 29.93 -50.14 -2.60
N GLU A 714 31.02 -49.45 -2.93
CA GLU A 714 32.33 -49.69 -2.30
C GLU A 714 32.29 -49.47 -0.78
N ARG A 715 31.44 -48.54 -0.33
CA ARG A 715 31.25 -48.22 1.09
C ARG A 715 29.77 -48.13 1.44
N THR A 716 29.43 -48.69 2.59
CA THR A 716 28.09 -48.65 3.18
C THR A 716 28.22 -48.47 4.69
N GLY A 717 27.33 -47.69 5.29
CA GLY A 717 27.33 -47.42 6.73
C GLY A 717 26.02 -46.78 7.19
N PRO A 718 25.87 -46.51 8.49
CA PRO A 718 24.72 -45.78 9.01
C PRO A 718 24.69 -44.34 8.48
N CYS A 719 23.50 -43.82 8.19
CA CYS A 719 23.32 -42.40 7.87
C CYS A 719 23.51 -41.48 9.09
N PRO A 720 23.70 -40.16 8.92
CA PRO A 720 23.89 -39.24 10.04
C PRO A 720 22.61 -38.97 10.84
N GLY A 721 22.79 -38.48 12.08
CA GLY A 721 21.73 -37.87 12.88
C GLY A 721 20.56 -38.78 13.22
N ALA A 722 19.33 -38.29 13.02
CA ALA A 722 18.10 -39.02 13.32
C ALA A 722 17.89 -40.26 12.44
N ASP A 723 18.57 -40.33 11.29
CA ASP A 723 18.50 -41.42 10.33
C ASP A 723 19.57 -42.50 10.57
N ALA A 724 20.21 -42.57 11.74
CA ALA A 724 21.28 -43.54 12.03
C ALA A 724 20.89 -45.03 11.87
N LYS A 725 19.60 -45.34 11.77
CA LYS A 725 19.09 -46.70 11.48
C LYS A 725 19.05 -47.04 9.99
N GLU A 726 19.25 -46.04 9.14
CA GLU A 726 19.17 -46.14 7.68
C GLU A 726 20.56 -46.37 7.09
N THR A 727 20.61 -46.93 5.88
CA THR A 727 21.87 -47.20 5.19
C THR A 727 22.21 -46.09 4.22
N CYS A 728 23.42 -45.54 4.37
CA CYS A 728 24.03 -44.60 3.46
C CYS A 728 25.17 -45.27 2.67
N TYR A 729 25.43 -44.75 1.48
CA TYR A 729 26.29 -45.31 0.46
C TYR A 729 27.33 -44.26 0.03
N GLY A 730 28.54 -44.73 -0.33
CA GLY A 730 29.62 -43.89 -0.86
C GLY A 730 30.63 -44.68 -1.70
N GLY A 731 31.58 -43.98 -2.33
CA GLY A 731 32.43 -44.53 -3.38
C GLY A 731 31.65 -44.91 -4.66
N ALA A 732 32.21 -45.81 -5.45
CA ALA A 732 31.53 -46.26 -6.68
C ALA A 732 30.24 -47.04 -6.33
N ILE A 733 29.09 -46.48 -6.71
CA ILE A 733 27.77 -47.10 -6.52
C ILE A 733 27.38 -47.84 -7.80
N SER A 734 26.92 -49.08 -7.67
CA SER A 734 26.41 -49.90 -8.77
C SER A 734 24.94 -50.25 -8.55
N LEU A 735 24.12 -50.03 -9.59
CA LEU A 735 22.73 -50.47 -9.67
C LEU A 735 22.65 -51.70 -10.57
N GLN A 736 21.92 -52.72 -10.15
CA GLN A 736 21.72 -53.94 -10.92
C GLN A 736 20.28 -54.43 -10.79
N LEU A 737 19.70 -54.90 -11.90
CA LEU A 737 18.41 -55.59 -11.86
C LEU A 737 18.56 -57.01 -11.31
N LYS A 738 17.73 -57.36 -10.33
CA LYS A 738 17.57 -58.72 -9.79
C LYS A 738 16.91 -59.65 -10.81
N ASN A 739 16.02 -59.12 -11.67
CA ASN A 739 15.41 -59.86 -12.78
C ASN A 739 15.73 -59.18 -14.12
N THR A 740 16.61 -59.79 -14.91
CA THR A 740 17.08 -59.26 -16.20
C THR A 740 16.08 -59.44 -17.34
N PHE A 741 15.00 -60.20 -17.13
CA PHE A 741 13.94 -60.46 -18.12
C PHE A 741 12.69 -59.57 -17.96
N ASP A 742 12.68 -58.65 -16.98
CA ASP A 742 11.58 -57.71 -16.81
C ASP A 742 11.75 -56.51 -17.77
N PRO A 743 10.81 -56.28 -18.72
CA PRO A 743 10.90 -55.19 -19.69
C PRO A 743 10.54 -53.81 -19.09
N ALA A 744 10.11 -53.74 -17.83
CA ALA A 744 9.70 -52.49 -17.20
C ALA A 744 10.86 -51.50 -17.01
N SER A 745 10.52 -50.20 -17.04
CA SER A 745 11.41 -49.14 -16.54
C SER A 745 11.13 -48.90 -15.05
N TYR A 746 12.15 -48.54 -14.29
CA TYR A 746 12.05 -48.38 -12.85
C TYR A 746 12.41 -46.98 -12.39
N THR A 747 11.74 -46.54 -11.34
CA THR A 747 12.06 -45.29 -10.65
C THR A 747 12.46 -45.59 -9.22
N LEU A 748 13.67 -45.19 -8.86
CA LEU A 748 14.18 -45.18 -7.48
C LEU A 748 14.18 -43.75 -6.98
N LYS A 749 14.24 -43.58 -5.66
CA LYS A 749 14.46 -42.26 -5.06
C LYS A 749 15.71 -42.26 -4.23
N TYR A 750 16.47 -41.17 -4.35
CA TYR A 750 17.66 -40.92 -3.53
C TYR A 750 17.61 -39.54 -2.90
N ALA A 751 18.34 -39.40 -1.82
CA ALA A 751 18.66 -38.15 -1.17
C ALA A 751 20.14 -38.16 -0.79
N VAL A 752 20.73 -36.97 -0.70
CA VAL A 752 22.09 -36.74 -0.20
C VAL A 752 22.06 -35.98 1.12
N TYR A 753 23.02 -36.27 2.00
CA TYR A 753 23.29 -35.54 3.23
C TYR A 753 24.49 -34.60 3.07
N ASP A 754 24.36 -33.39 3.59
CA ASP A 754 25.50 -32.48 3.72
C ASP A 754 26.41 -32.88 4.91
N MET A 755 27.51 -32.16 5.03
CA MET A 755 28.48 -32.36 6.12
C MET A 755 27.92 -32.09 7.52
N ASP A 756 26.87 -31.29 7.64
CA ASP A 756 26.19 -30.99 8.92
C ASP A 756 25.02 -31.93 9.21
N GLY A 757 24.77 -32.91 8.33
CA GLY A 757 23.78 -33.97 8.49
C GLY A 757 22.35 -33.59 8.08
N ALA A 758 22.13 -32.47 7.37
CA ALA A 758 20.80 -32.21 6.80
C ALA A 758 20.61 -32.96 5.48
N ILE A 759 19.38 -33.42 5.26
CA ILE A 759 19.00 -34.21 4.09
C ILE A 759 18.37 -33.33 3.02
N SER A 760 18.80 -33.54 1.78
CA SER A 760 18.19 -32.93 0.59
C SER A 760 16.76 -33.39 0.31
N ASN A 761 16.12 -32.76 -0.68
CA ASN A 761 14.92 -33.28 -1.30
C ASN A 761 15.15 -34.67 -1.91
N ASN A 762 14.08 -35.48 -1.96
CA ASN A 762 14.12 -36.73 -2.73
C ASN A 762 14.16 -36.43 -4.24
N ALA A 763 15.11 -37.05 -4.93
CA ALA A 763 15.26 -36.99 -6.38
C ALA A 763 15.02 -38.37 -7.02
N ASP A 764 14.46 -38.37 -8.23
CA ASP A 764 14.14 -39.58 -8.96
C ASP A 764 15.35 -40.06 -9.77
N ILE A 765 15.60 -41.37 -9.76
CA ILE A 765 16.50 -42.06 -10.69
C ILE A 765 15.64 -42.93 -11.60
N GLU A 766 15.59 -42.60 -12.88
CA GLU A 766 14.90 -43.39 -13.90
C GLU A 766 15.86 -44.38 -14.57
N LEU A 767 15.63 -45.67 -14.38
CA LEU A 767 16.27 -46.76 -15.12
C LEU A 767 15.40 -47.12 -16.33
N LYS A 768 15.78 -46.64 -17.51
CA LYS A 768 15.03 -46.83 -18.77
C LYS A 768 15.48 -48.10 -19.46
N ASN A 769 14.56 -49.05 -19.62
CA ASN A 769 14.82 -50.30 -20.31
C ASN A 769 14.72 -50.14 -21.84
N LYS A 770 15.80 -50.45 -22.56
CA LYS A 770 15.86 -50.41 -24.05
C LYS A 770 15.40 -51.72 -24.71
N GLY A 771 14.49 -52.44 -24.08
CA GLY A 771 14.02 -53.76 -24.51
C GLY A 771 12.90 -53.79 -25.55
N PHE A 772 12.83 -52.87 -26.51
CA PHE A 772 12.09 -53.08 -27.78
C PHE A 772 12.70 -52.22 -28.88
N GLY A 773 13.12 -52.85 -29.98
CA GLY A 773 13.50 -52.15 -31.20
C GLY A 773 12.33 -51.35 -31.79
N PRO A 774 12.58 -50.43 -32.72
CA PRO A 774 11.52 -49.61 -33.32
C PRO A 774 10.53 -50.53 -34.06
N GLY A 775 9.34 -50.77 -33.49
CA GLY A 775 8.28 -51.52 -34.20
C GLY A 775 7.23 -52.26 -33.38
N THR A 776 7.34 -52.43 -32.06
CA THR A 776 6.32 -53.14 -31.27
C THR A 776 5.74 -52.29 -30.15
N THR A 777 4.50 -51.88 -30.36
CA THR A 777 3.66 -51.08 -29.46
C THR A 777 3.15 -51.93 -28.29
N PRO A 778 3.30 -51.50 -27.03
CA PRO A 778 2.43 -51.96 -25.96
C PRO A 778 1.11 -51.20 -26.06
N THR A 779 0.04 -51.91 -26.42
CA THR A 779 -1.33 -51.44 -26.33
C THR A 779 -1.74 -51.24 -24.86
N GLY A 780 -2.16 -50.03 -24.52
CA GLY A 780 -3.03 -49.76 -23.38
C GLY A 780 -2.44 -48.86 -22.30
N GLY A 781 -2.78 -47.57 -22.34
CA GLY A 781 -2.55 -46.62 -21.25
C GLY A 781 -2.16 -45.22 -21.71
N SER A 782 -2.99 -44.57 -22.53
CA SER A 782 -2.85 -43.15 -22.87
C SER A 782 -3.05 -42.29 -21.62
N SER A 783 -1.98 -41.92 -20.93
CA SER A 783 -1.99 -40.78 -20.01
C SER A 783 -1.54 -39.55 -20.79
N GLY A 784 -2.45 -38.58 -20.90
CA GLY A 784 -2.22 -37.33 -21.62
C GLY A 784 -1.14 -36.49 -20.94
N GLY A 785 0.09 -36.60 -21.45
CA GLY A 785 1.19 -35.70 -21.15
C GLY A 785 1.01 -34.39 -21.93
N GLY A 786 0.19 -33.49 -21.40
CA GLY A 786 0.15 -32.12 -21.87
C GLY A 786 1.51 -31.48 -21.65
N SER A 787 2.19 -31.11 -22.74
CA SER A 787 3.38 -30.27 -22.69
C SER A 787 3.00 -28.97 -21.96
N VAL A 788 3.56 -28.78 -20.77
CA VAL A 788 3.53 -27.47 -20.11
C VAL A 788 4.53 -26.60 -20.85
N GLY A 789 4.05 -25.92 -21.90
CA GLY A 789 4.83 -24.92 -22.60
C GLY A 789 5.29 -23.84 -21.61
N ILE A 790 6.48 -23.30 -21.86
CA ILE A 790 7.14 -22.22 -21.10
C ILE A 790 6.21 -21.03 -20.75
N GLY A 791 5.09 -20.85 -21.47
CA GLY A 791 4.05 -19.87 -21.14
C GLY A 791 3.25 -20.11 -19.85
N VAL A 792 3.11 -21.35 -19.36
CA VAL A 792 2.36 -21.67 -18.12
C VAL A 792 3.22 -21.48 -16.86
N LEU A 793 4.53 -21.69 -16.97
CA LEU A 793 5.52 -21.39 -15.91
C LEU A 793 5.69 -19.88 -15.68
N MET A 794 5.58 -19.07 -16.75
CA MET A 794 5.54 -17.60 -16.65
C MET A 794 4.27 -17.11 -15.93
N GLY A 795 3.13 -17.79 -16.09
CA GLY A 795 1.89 -17.48 -15.36
C GLY A 795 1.93 -17.82 -13.86
N LEU A 796 2.65 -18.88 -13.47
CA LEU A 796 2.80 -19.30 -12.08
C LEU A 796 3.84 -18.47 -11.30
N LEU A 797 4.91 -18.02 -11.96
CA LEU A 797 5.88 -17.09 -11.36
C LEU A 797 5.28 -15.69 -11.15
N GLY A 798 4.43 -15.23 -12.07
CA GLY A 798 3.60 -14.03 -11.89
C GLY A 798 2.67 -14.12 -10.67
N LEU A 799 2.10 -15.30 -10.39
CA LEU A 799 1.23 -15.53 -9.24
C LEU A 799 2.00 -15.61 -7.89
N VAL A 800 3.27 -16.02 -7.89
CA VAL A 800 4.10 -16.05 -6.67
C VAL A 800 4.61 -14.65 -6.32
N ALA A 801 4.97 -13.83 -7.31
CA ALA A 801 5.20 -12.39 -7.12
C ALA A 801 3.92 -11.71 -6.60
N TRP A 802 2.76 -12.05 -7.17
CA TRP A 802 1.44 -11.54 -6.75
C TRP A 802 1.06 -11.96 -5.31
N ARG A 803 1.41 -13.18 -4.86
CA ARG A 803 1.12 -13.66 -3.49
C ARG A 803 2.07 -13.09 -2.44
N ARG A 804 3.31 -12.72 -2.81
CA ARG A 804 4.26 -12.01 -1.93
C ARG A 804 4.02 -10.50 -1.87
N TYR A 805 3.26 -9.92 -2.81
CA TYR A 805 2.84 -8.50 -2.79
C TYR A 805 1.57 -8.24 -1.95
N ARG A 806 0.95 -9.29 -1.38
CA ARG A 806 -0.21 -9.22 -0.45
C ARG A 806 0.12 -9.52 1.01
N ARG A 807 1.35 -9.26 1.46
CA ARG A 807 1.71 -9.17 2.88
C ARG A 807 2.64 -8.01 3.13
#